data_AF-A0A0C2GCG9-F1
#
_entry.id   AF-A0A0C2GCG9-F1
#
_cell.length_a   1.000
_cell.length_b   1.000
_cell.length_c   1.000
_cell.angle_alpha   90.00
_cell.angle_beta   90.00
_cell.angle_gamma   90.00
#
_symmetry.space_group_name_H-M   'P 1'
#
loop_
_entity.id
_entity.type
_entity.pdbx_description
1 polymer ?
#
loop_
_entity_poly.entity_id
_entity_poly.type
_entity_poly.pdbx_seq_one_letter_code
_entity_poly.pdbx_strand_id
1 'polypeptide(L)'
;MLQRLVEQESALSSDIRIAETRSKELFAKQGHKDQFKSAEERDAFLRREVRHITRQIGDTEEQITDIEKSLEDEAREEEQLTAHVQELGVELQENHIRMDKASSEHGRLKQEFDRAMVAQLDATREEKAVREQLTTMNAELAQMEQQMRYLAPRSITNGVEGVRRIVQWFRDNNHDGRHDDVVKGYHGLLLDLIDCEPIYFQAVEITAGSRLLFHVVSDDRVALKIMKQFNQQNLPGECNFFPVNRIVAPPRKEYQDADGRAILDVFDYDEYYDAVFRNVFAGTAIVRDLHLGARFARSEGFDCVTLDGDQISRRGALTGGYIDTKRSKLELHKSIRAQQMNRDQLQADNDMRVYKQQHRNLTEKKRYASEQLHAMGRNREPKKAQLLNLRNRVRELRAQLEGYEGQIGSEFLSQLSRNEQAECERLQREILEKKQKLDQVAKERSALETTKQRLENQLTTNLLRKRDSLTARISDIAVDEKRHNLQAESAELNSVIQRLNEIVRRIAELDECLMEYDESAEKLNRELEDVQEQQKDLEAQLADFSKQADIIFTKQSTLQSKREESVKKIRELGSLPTDAFSKYQGLSTKQLDKKLAECMHELKKYENVNKKALDQFVQAASQKEDLTKRMEEQQKSQKSIEDLLQALDTRKYEAIQLTFKQ
;
A
#
# COMPACT_ATOMS: atom_id res chain seq x y z
N MET A 1 19.81 -63.70 51.35
CA MET A 1 19.31 -64.42 52.54
C MET A 1 18.61 -65.72 52.16
N LEU A 2 17.55 -65.68 51.33
CA LEU A 2 16.85 -66.88 50.85
C LEU A 2 17.78 -67.91 50.16
N GLN A 3 18.68 -67.48 49.27
CA GLN A 3 19.66 -68.37 48.62
C GLN A 3 20.53 -69.14 49.64
N ARG A 4 20.96 -68.49 50.72
CA ARG A 4 21.74 -69.14 51.78
C ARG A 4 20.90 -70.17 52.54
N LEU A 5 19.61 -69.91 52.77
CA LEU A 5 18.70 -70.85 53.40
C LEU A 5 18.39 -72.06 52.50
N VAL A 6 18.24 -71.84 51.18
CA VAL A 6 18.08 -72.91 50.18
C VAL A 6 19.32 -73.79 50.12
N GLU A 7 20.52 -73.19 50.10
CA GLU A 7 21.78 -73.92 50.14
C GLU A 7 21.95 -74.69 51.46
N GLN A 8 21.57 -74.09 52.59
CA GLN A 8 21.62 -74.73 53.92
C GLN A 8 20.60 -75.87 54.07
N GLU A 9 19.36 -75.71 53.62
CA GLU A 9 18.35 -76.77 53.61
C GLU A 9 18.77 -77.93 52.71
N SER A 10 19.28 -77.62 51.51
CA SER A 10 19.75 -78.63 50.57
C SER A 10 21.00 -79.36 51.08
N ALA A 11 21.91 -78.65 51.74
CA ALA A 11 23.08 -79.25 52.40
C ALA A 11 22.67 -80.13 53.59
N LEU A 12 21.75 -79.66 54.45
CA LEU A 12 21.23 -80.45 55.59
C LEU A 12 20.49 -81.70 55.12
N SER A 13 19.69 -81.59 54.04
CA SER A 13 19.01 -82.74 53.43
C SER A 13 20.01 -83.75 52.84
N SER A 14 21.06 -83.27 52.15
CA SER A 14 22.14 -84.12 51.64
C SER A 14 22.88 -84.82 52.79
N ASP A 15 23.25 -84.07 53.83
CA ASP A 15 23.90 -84.58 55.04
C ASP A 15 23.07 -85.66 55.76
N ILE A 16 21.75 -85.46 55.87
CA ILE A 16 20.84 -86.46 56.45
C ILE A 16 20.82 -87.72 55.60
N ARG A 17 20.72 -87.59 54.27
CA ARG A 17 20.75 -88.75 53.36
C ARG A 17 22.08 -89.49 53.41
N ILE A 18 23.20 -88.77 53.53
CA ILE A 18 24.52 -89.36 53.71
C ILE A 18 24.56 -90.18 55.01
N ALA A 19 24.13 -89.59 56.14
CA ALA A 19 24.09 -90.26 57.43
C ALA A 19 23.12 -91.46 57.46
N GLU A 20 21.94 -91.34 56.82
CA GLU A 20 20.98 -92.44 56.68
C GLU A 20 21.52 -93.58 55.81
N THR A 21 22.22 -93.24 54.72
CA THR A 21 22.86 -94.24 53.84
C THR A 21 23.98 -94.95 54.59
N ARG A 22 24.80 -94.21 55.34
CA ARG A 22 25.85 -94.80 56.18
C ARG A 22 25.30 -95.69 57.28
N SER A 23 24.20 -95.30 57.92
CA SER A 23 23.51 -96.13 58.91
C SER A 23 22.93 -97.40 58.26
N LYS A 24 22.32 -97.29 57.08
CA LYS A 24 21.82 -98.46 56.31
C LYS A 24 22.95 -99.38 55.88
N GLU A 25 24.10 -98.86 55.46
CA GLU A 25 25.29 -99.64 55.15
C GLU A 25 25.78 -100.42 56.36
N LEU A 26 25.85 -99.78 57.54
CA LEU A 26 26.23 -100.44 58.79
C LEU A 26 25.23 -101.53 59.20
N PHE A 27 23.93 -101.34 58.97
CA PHE A 27 22.93 -102.41 59.17
C PHE A 27 23.02 -103.50 58.11
N ALA A 28 23.31 -103.17 56.84
CA ALA A 28 23.53 -104.14 55.78
C ALA A 28 24.75 -105.02 56.06
N LYS A 29 25.76 -104.49 56.78
CA LYS A 29 26.89 -105.30 57.27
C LYS A 29 26.46 -106.47 58.15
N GLN A 30 25.42 -106.29 58.96
CA GLN A 30 24.87 -107.34 59.80
C GLN A 30 24.25 -108.50 58.98
N GLY A 31 23.79 -108.22 57.76
CA GLY A 31 23.19 -109.19 56.83
C GLY A 31 24.13 -109.75 55.77
N HIS A 32 25.42 -109.37 55.74
CA HIS A 32 26.36 -109.83 54.71
C HIS A 32 26.62 -111.33 54.71
N LYS A 33 26.44 -112.01 55.85
CA LYS A 33 26.61 -113.46 55.98
C LYS A 33 25.49 -114.27 55.28
N ASP A 34 24.32 -113.64 55.09
CA ASP A 34 23.19 -114.21 54.36
C ASP A 34 23.28 -113.94 52.84
N GLN A 35 24.06 -112.94 52.42
CA GLN A 35 24.20 -112.49 51.03
C GLN A 35 25.48 -112.97 50.33
N PHE A 36 26.58 -113.17 51.04
CA PHE A 36 27.88 -113.55 50.46
C PHE A 36 28.50 -114.74 51.18
N LYS A 37 29.11 -115.66 50.44
CA LYS A 37 29.70 -116.90 50.99
C LYS A 37 31.13 -116.70 51.49
N SER A 38 31.84 -115.67 51.01
CA SER A 38 33.20 -115.32 51.43
C SER A 38 33.46 -113.81 51.42
N ALA A 39 34.49 -113.38 52.16
CA ALA A 39 34.96 -111.98 52.13
C ALA A 39 35.42 -111.56 50.72
N GLU A 40 35.95 -112.50 49.92
CA GLU A 40 36.38 -112.24 48.54
C GLU A 40 35.18 -111.97 47.61
N GLU A 41 34.06 -112.66 47.79
CA GLU A 41 32.83 -112.46 47.01
C GLU A 41 32.19 -111.10 47.31
N ARG A 42 32.15 -110.72 48.61
CA ARG A 42 31.74 -109.38 49.07
C ARG A 42 32.63 -108.29 48.47
N ASP A 43 33.95 -108.43 48.58
CA ASP A 43 34.90 -107.42 48.11
C ASP A 43 34.87 -107.29 46.57
N ALA A 44 34.62 -108.37 45.83
CA ALA A 44 34.43 -108.34 44.38
C ALA A 44 33.11 -107.65 43.96
N PHE A 45 32.05 -107.76 44.77
CA PHE A 45 30.80 -107.01 44.59
C PHE A 45 31.00 -105.52 44.89
N LEU A 46 31.60 -105.18 46.04
CA LEU A 46 31.89 -103.80 46.42
C LEU A 46 32.79 -103.10 45.40
N ARG A 47 33.82 -103.78 44.87
CA ARG A 47 34.68 -103.22 43.79
C ARG A 47 33.92 -102.98 42.47
N ARG A 48 32.86 -103.75 42.18
CA ARG A 48 31.99 -103.48 41.02
C ARG A 48 31.13 -102.24 41.25
N GLU A 49 30.58 -102.11 42.45
CA GLU A 49 29.74 -100.97 42.83
C GLU A 49 30.53 -99.67 42.92
N VAL A 50 31.74 -99.69 43.49
CA VAL A 50 32.67 -98.56 43.47
C VAL A 50 32.90 -98.09 42.04
N ARG A 51 33.24 -98.99 41.09
CA ARG A 51 33.42 -98.60 39.68
C ARG A 51 32.17 -98.03 39.04
N HIS A 52 30.99 -98.52 39.41
CA HIS A 52 29.72 -98.00 38.89
C HIS A 52 29.46 -96.58 39.39
N ILE A 53 29.64 -96.34 40.69
CA ILE A 53 29.45 -95.04 41.32
C ILE A 53 30.51 -94.04 40.85
N THR A 54 31.78 -94.43 40.68
CA THR A 54 32.82 -93.55 40.12
C THR A 54 32.46 -93.06 38.73
N ARG A 55 31.90 -93.93 37.86
CA ARG A 55 31.43 -93.51 36.53
C ARG A 55 30.26 -92.53 36.64
N GLN A 56 29.27 -92.81 37.49
CA GLN A 56 28.14 -91.90 37.71
C GLN A 56 28.57 -90.53 38.25
N ILE A 57 29.58 -90.48 39.12
CA ILE A 57 30.18 -89.22 39.60
C ILE A 57 30.82 -88.47 38.41
N GLY A 58 31.60 -89.14 37.57
CA GLY A 58 32.19 -88.53 36.37
C GLY A 58 31.14 -87.95 35.42
N ASP A 59 30.11 -88.73 35.08
CA ASP A 59 29.03 -88.30 34.18
C ASP A 59 28.25 -87.09 34.76
N THR A 60 28.01 -87.07 36.08
CA THR A 60 27.30 -85.97 36.74
C THR A 60 28.17 -84.73 36.93
N GLU A 61 29.49 -84.89 37.12
CA GLU A 61 30.44 -83.77 37.14
C GLU A 61 30.59 -83.12 35.76
N GLU A 62 30.62 -83.91 34.69
CA GLU A 62 30.62 -83.41 33.31
C GLU A 62 29.36 -82.55 33.04
N GLN A 63 28.18 -83.05 33.42
CA GLN A 63 26.93 -82.29 33.33
C GLN A 63 26.95 -80.98 34.13
N ILE A 64 27.58 -80.96 35.31
CA ILE A 64 27.74 -79.73 36.09
C ILE A 64 28.60 -78.73 35.31
N THR A 65 29.73 -79.17 34.76
CA THR A 65 30.62 -78.28 34.01
C THR A 65 29.98 -77.71 32.75
N ASP A 66 29.13 -78.47 32.06
CA ASP A 66 28.41 -77.99 30.88
C ASP A 66 27.34 -76.94 31.24
N ILE A 67 26.60 -77.16 32.32
CA ILE A 67 25.61 -76.18 32.81
C ILE A 67 26.30 -74.91 33.33
N GLU A 68 27.46 -75.03 33.97
CA GLU A 68 28.27 -73.89 34.42
C GLU A 68 28.74 -73.03 33.24
N LYS A 69 29.30 -73.65 32.19
CA LYS A 69 29.70 -72.94 30.97
C LYS A 69 28.52 -72.23 30.31
N SER A 70 27.38 -72.92 30.16
CA SER A 70 26.18 -72.31 29.58
C SER A 70 25.67 -71.11 30.41
N LEU A 71 25.78 -71.16 31.73
CA LEU A 71 25.40 -70.04 32.61
C LEU A 71 26.37 -68.86 32.54
N GLU A 72 27.66 -69.11 32.30
CA GLU A 72 28.66 -68.07 32.07
C GLU A 72 28.46 -67.37 30.72
N ASP A 73 28.20 -68.13 29.66
CA ASP A 73 27.93 -67.58 28.32
C ASP A 73 26.65 -66.72 28.32
N GLU A 74 25.56 -67.21 28.92
CA GLU A 74 24.32 -66.43 29.09
C GLU A 74 24.53 -65.17 29.94
N ALA A 75 25.41 -65.20 30.94
CA ALA A 75 25.75 -64.01 31.73
C ALA A 75 26.47 -62.94 30.88
N ARG A 76 27.39 -63.35 30.01
CA ARG A 76 28.10 -62.42 29.12
C ARG A 76 27.15 -61.80 28.09
N GLU A 77 26.25 -62.59 27.52
CA GLU A 77 25.23 -62.09 26.60
C GLU A 77 24.26 -61.11 27.29
N GLU A 78 23.84 -61.40 28.53
CA GLU A 78 23.00 -60.50 29.34
C GLU A 78 23.71 -59.16 29.61
N GLU A 79 25.00 -59.18 29.92
CA GLU A 79 25.80 -57.98 30.16
C GLU A 79 25.94 -57.12 28.89
N GLN A 80 26.19 -57.76 27.74
CA GLN A 80 26.24 -57.09 26.43
C GLN A 80 24.90 -56.47 26.03
N LEU A 81 23.80 -57.22 26.17
CA LEU A 81 22.44 -56.72 25.91
C LEU A 81 22.07 -55.58 26.86
N THR A 82 22.48 -55.64 28.12
CA THR A 82 22.24 -54.56 29.10
C THR A 82 22.97 -53.29 28.69
N ALA A 83 24.24 -53.38 28.29
CA ALA A 83 25.01 -52.25 27.77
C ALA A 83 24.36 -51.67 26.50
N HIS A 84 23.92 -52.51 25.57
CA HIS A 84 23.26 -52.08 24.34
C HIS A 84 21.92 -51.37 24.61
N VAL A 85 21.13 -51.83 25.58
CA VAL A 85 19.88 -51.16 26.00
C VAL A 85 20.15 -49.79 26.64
N GLN A 86 21.26 -49.65 27.38
CA GLN A 86 21.68 -48.37 27.95
C GLN A 86 22.13 -47.39 26.86
N GLU A 87 22.95 -47.83 25.91
CA GLU A 87 23.39 -47.02 24.75
C GLU A 87 22.19 -46.52 23.93
N LEU A 88 21.27 -47.43 23.56
CA LEU A 88 20.02 -47.06 22.88
C LEU A 88 19.17 -46.09 23.71
N GLY A 89 19.25 -46.14 25.04
CA GLY A 89 18.59 -45.21 25.93
C GLY A 89 19.16 -43.79 25.86
N VAL A 90 20.50 -43.66 25.80
CA VAL A 90 21.19 -42.38 25.66
C VAL A 90 20.93 -41.76 24.28
N GLU A 91 21.02 -42.56 23.20
CA GLU A 91 20.71 -42.10 21.84
C GLU A 91 19.27 -41.57 21.71
N LEU A 92 18.31 -42.23 22.39
CA LEU A 92 16.92 -41.78 22.43
C LEU A 92 16.76 -40.42 23.11
N GLN A 93 17.45 -40.20 24.24
CA GLN A 93 17.45 -38.90 24.90
C GLN A 93 18.11 -37.81 24.06
N GLU A 94 19.23 -38.10 23.39
CA GLU A 94 19.85 -37.13 22.50
C GLU A 94 18.95 -36.75 21.33
N ASN A 95 18.26 -37.71 20.71
CA ASN A 95 17.31 -37.43 19.64
C ASN A 95 16.11 -36.63 20.13
N HIS A 96 15.62 -36.87 21.35
CA HIS A 96 14.58 -36.06 21.96
C HIS A 96 15.01 -34.59 22.11
N ILE A 97 16.22 -34.35 22.62
CA ILE A 97 16.77 -32.99 22.77
C ILE A 97 16.93 -32.31 21.40
N ARG A 98 17.33 -33.05 20.35
CA ARG A 98 17.44 -32.52 18.98
C ARG A 98 16.06 -32.18 18.41
N MET A 99 15.05 -33.01 18.65
CA MET A 99 13.65 -32.75 18.24
C MET A 99 13.09 -31.50 18.93
N ASP A 100 13.30 -31.33 20.23
CA ASP A 100 12.85 -30.14 20.97
C ASP A 100 13.49 -28.86 20.43
N LYS A 101 14.81 -28.89 20.16
CA LYS A 101 15.53 -27.76 19.56
C LYS A 101 15.01 -27.43 18.16
N ALA A 102 14.82 -28.42 17.30
CA ALA A 102 14.28 -28.22 15.96
C ALA A 102 12.84 -27.68 15.99
N SER A 103 12.00 -28.16 16.91
CA SER A 103 10.63 -27.68 17.09
C SER A 103 10.60 -26.22 17.57
N SER A 104 11.50 -25.85 18.48
CA SER A 104 11.61 -24.47 18.97
C SER A 104 12.08 -23.51 17.88
N GLU A 105 13.09 -23.89 17.10
CA GLU A 105 13.57 -23.07 15.96
C GLU A 105 12.50 -22.95 14.87
N HIS A 106 11.76 -24.01 14.57
CA HIS A 106 10.63 -23.96 13.64
C HIS A 106 9.56 -22.98 14.12
N GLY A 107 9.18 -23.04 15.41
CA GLY A 107 8.22 -22.10 16.00
C GLY A 107 8.69 -20.63 15.92
N ARG A 108 9.97 -20.38 16.18
CA ARG A 108 10.57 -19.03 16.06
C ARG A 108 10.56 -18.52 14.63
N LEU A 109 11.04 -19.34 13.68
CA LEU A 109 11.07 -18.99 12.25
C LEU A 109 9.67 -18.79 11.66
N LYS A 110 8.68 -19.58 12.11
CA LYS A 110 7.27 -19.40 11.75
C LYS A 110 6.74 -18.05 12.24
N GLN A 111 7.00 -17.67 13.48
CA GLN A 111 6.61 -16.35 14.00
C GLN A 111 7.31 -15.20 13.25
N GLU A 112 8.60 -15.33 12.97
CA GLU A 112 9.35 -14.34 12.19
C GLU A 112 8.81 -14.24 10.76
N PHE A 113 8.47 -15.36 10.12
CA PHE A 113 7.84 -15.39 8.81
C PHE A 113 6.47 -14.71 8.82
N ASP A 114 5.61 -15.05 9.78
CA ASP A 114 4.27 -14.48 9.89
C ASP A 114 4.33 -12.96 10.10
N ARG A 115 5.25 -12.49 10.96
CA ARG A 115 5.49 -11.05 11.16
C ARG A 115 6.01 -10.39 9.89
N ALA A 116 6.98 -11.01 9.22
CA ALA A 116 7.51 -10.51 7.96
C ALA A 116 6.46 -10.51 6.85
N MET A 117 5.55 -11.49 6.82
CA MET A 117 4.47 -11.60 5.84
C MET A 117 3.40 -10.54 6.06
N VAL A 118 3.02 -10.26 7.30
CA VAL A 118 2.10 -9.14 7.63
C VAL A 118 2.75 -7.81 7.27
N ALA A 119 3.98 -7.56 7.73
CA ALA A 119 4.71 -6.34 7.38
C ALA A 119 4.91 -6.20 5.86
N GLN A 120 5.11 -7.31 5.14
CA GLN A 120 5.19 -7.32 3.69
C GLN A 120 3.83 -7.05 3.05
N LEU A 121 2.72 -7.56 3.58
CA LEU A 121 1.38 -7.28 3.06
C LEU A 121 1.05 -5.80 3.21
N ASP A 122 1.38 -5.20 4.34
CA ASP A 122 1.15 -3.78 4.63
C ASP A 122 2.08 -2.89 3.80
N ALA A 123 3.38 -3.20 3.74
CA ALA A 123 4.31 -2.51 2.85
C ALA A 123 3.92 -2.66 1.37
N THR A 124 3.36 -3.81 0.95
CA THR A 124 2.87 -4.01 -0.43
C THR A 124 1.61 -3.19 -0.68
N ARG A 125 0.74 -3.00 0.31
CA ARG A 125 -0.44 -2.11 0.20
C ARG A 125 -0.03 -0.66 0.10
N GLU A 126 0.89 -0.19 0.95
CA GLU A 126 1.43 1.17 0.89
C GLU A 126 2.18 1.41 -0.42
N GLU A 127 3.04 0.47 -0.83
CA GLU A 127 3.74 0.53 -2.11
C GLU A 127 2.74 0.45 -3.28
N LYS A 128 1.61 -0.26 -3.16
CA LYS A 128 0.56 -0.26 -4.18
C LYS A 128 -0.15 1.09 -4.25
N ALA A 129 -0.49 1.70 -3.12
CA ALA A 129 -1.12 3.02 -3.07
C ALA A 129 -0.21 4.11 -3.64
N VAL A 130 1.05 4.16 -3.19
CA VAL A 130 2.05 5.11 -3.70
C VAL A 130 2.35 4.83 -5.18
N ARG A 131 2.38 3.57 -5.60
CA ARG A 131 2.59 3.23 -7.01
C ARG A 131 1.39 3.61 -7.87
N GLU A 132 0.16 3.41 -7.39
CA GLU A 132 -1.04 3.87 -8.08
C GLU A 132 -0.98 5.38 -8.25
N GLN A 133 -0.71 6.14 -7.18
CA GLN A 133 -0.50 7.60 -7.23
C GLN A 133 0.61 8.00 -8.22
N LEU A 134 1.77 7.35 -8.16
CA LEU A 134 2.86 7.60 -9.12
C LEU A 134 2.48 7.21 -10.54
N THR A 135 1.71 6.14 -10.75
CA THR A 135 1.26 5.78 -12.10
C THR A 135 0.25 6.78 -12.61
N THR A 136 -0.66 7.29 -11.78
CA THR A 136 -1.59 8.36 -12.15
C THR A 136 -0.82 9.61 -12.47
N MET A 137 0.12 10.03 -11.62
CA MET A 137 0.90 11.26 -11.83
C MET A 137 1.88 11.14 -13.00
N ASN A 138 2.51 9.98 -13.24
CA ASN A 138 3.28 9.75 -14.46
C ASN A 138 2.37 9.64 -15.70
N ALA A 139 1.16 9.10 -15.53
CA ALA A 139 0.06 9.11 -16.51
C ALA A 139 -0.70 10.45 -16.55
N GLU A 140 -0.25 11.48 -15.84
CA GLU A 140 -0.63 12.88 -16.05
C GLU A 140 0.56 13.61 -16.67
N LEU A 141 1.78 13.46 -16.14
CA LEU A 141 3.00 14.09 -16.66
C LEU A 141 3.30 13.79 -18.12
N ALA A 142 3.47 12.54 -18.52
CA ALA A 142 3.58 12.18 -19.95
C ALA A 142 2.37 12.60 -20.86
N GLN A 143 1.28 13.20 -20.33
CA GLN A 143 0.00 13.56 -20.99
C GLN A 143 0.22 14.99 -21.37
N MET A 144 0.53 15.77 -20.34
CA MET A 144 1.09 17.10 -20.41
C MET A 144 2.33 17.14 -21.33
N GLU A 145 3.25 16.18 -21.25
CA GLU A 145 4.41 16.12 -22.16
C GLU A 145 4.02 15.71 -23.58
N GLN A 146 3.13 14.73 -23.75
CA GLN A 146 2.67 14.31 -25.07
C GLN A 146 1.85 15.43 -25.75
N GLN A 147 1.03 16.16 -25.00
CA GLN A 147 0.39 17.42 -25.37
C GLN A 147 1.39 18.46 -25.81
N MET A 148 2.39 18.73 -24.97
CA MET A 148 3.43 19.69 -25.27
C MET A 148 4.16 19.31 -26.57
N ARG A 149 4.39 18.02 -26.82
CA ARG A 149 4.96 17.51 -28.09
C ARG A 149 4.04 17.70 -29.30
N TYR A 150 2.71 17.72 -29.12
CA TYR A 150 1.74 17.99 -30.19
C TYR A 150 1.53 19.49 -30.45
N LEU A 151 1.70 20.33 -29.42
CA LEU A 151 1.60 21.80 -29.52
C LEU A 151 2.80 22.41 -30.25
N ALA A 152 3.97 21.76 -30.17
CA ALA A 152 5.19 22.20 -30.84
C ALA A 152 5.42 21.52 -32.22
N PRO A 153 5.95 22.23 -33.24
CA PRO A 153 6.30 21.62 -34.51
C PRO A 153 7.31 20.47 -34.34
N ARG A 154 7.07 19.32 -34.99
CA ARG A 154 7.91 18.11 -34.87
C ARG A 154 9.40 18.37 -35.09
N SER A 155 9.76 19.32 -35.96
CA SER A 155 11.16 19.71 -36.21
C SER A 155 11.83 20.26 -34.94
N ILE A 156 11.12 21.10 -34.20
CA ILE A 156 11.61 21.76 -32.98
C ILE A 156 11.58 20.78 -31.82
N THR A 157 10.52 19.99 -31.67
CA THR A 157 10.39 18.98 -30.61
C THR A 157 11.51 17.93 -30.69
N ASN A 158 11.80 17.43 -31.90
CA ASN A 158 12.91 16.49 -32.12
C ASN A 158 14.27 17.16 -31.87
N GLY A 159 14.40 18.44 -32.22
CA GLY A 159 15.59 19.25 -31.94
C GLY A 159 15.85 19.43 -30.44
N VAL A 160 14.83 19.77 -29.66
CA VAL A 160 14.91 19.90 -28.19
C VAL A 160 15.28 18.55 -27.54
N GLU A 161 14.66 17.45 -27.98
CA GLU A 161 14.97 16.11 -27.47
C GLU A 161 16.40 15.68 -27.85
N GLY A 162 16.85 16.01 -29.05
CA GLY A 162 18.23 15.75 -29.50
C GLY A 162 19.26 16.59 -28.72
N VAL A 163 18.99 17.87 -28.48
CA VAL A 163 19.86 18.73 -27.65
C VAL A 163 19.89 18.24 -26.20
N ARG A 164 18.74 17.88 -25.60
CA ARG A 164 18.69 17.28 -24.26
C ARG A 164 19.53 16.00 -24.19
N ARG A 165 19.45 15.13 -25.21
CA ARG A 165 20.27 13.90 -25.30
C ARG A 165 21.77 14.21 -25.37
N ILE A 166 22.17 15.24 -26.12
CA ILE A 166 23.59 15.63 -26.24
C ILE A 166 24.10 16.29 -24.95
N VAL A 167 23.30 17.15 -24.33
CA VAL A 167 23.67 17.76 -23.04
C VAL A 167 23.78 16.69 -21.96
N GLN A 168 22.88 15.69 -21.97
CA GLN A 168 23.00 14.53 -21.09
C GLN A 168 24.26 13.71 -21.39
N TRP A 169 24.56 13.46 -22.67
CA TRP A 169 25.82 12.81 -23.06
C TRP A 169 27.05 13.58 -22.59
N PHE A 170 27.06 14.92 -22.71
CA PHE A 170 28.14 15.75 -22.19
C PHE A 170 28.25 15.67 -20.68
N ARG A 171 27.13 15.57 -19.94
CA ARG A 171 27.12 15.39 -18.48
C ARG A 171 27.65 14.01 -18.08
N ASP A 172 27.19 12.95 -18.73
CA ASP A 172 27.59 11.58 -18.47
C ASP A 172 29.09 11.36 -18.80
N ASN A 173 29.61 12.07 -19.80
CA ASN A 173 31.01 12.02 -20.21
C ASN A 173 31.89 13.11 -19.56
N ASN A 174 31.40 13.82 -18.52
CA ASN A 174 32.16 14.89 -17.85
C ASN A 174 32.98 14.43 -16.64
N HIS A 175 33.40 13.17 -16.57
CA HIS A 175 34.18 12.65 -15.43
C HIS A 175 35.55 13.35 -15.26
N ASP A 176 36.12 13.87 -16.35
CA ASP A 176 37.42 14.56 -16.38
C ASP A 176 37.31 16.09 -16.27
N GLY A 177 36.10 16.65 -16.11
CA GLY A 177 35.86 18.11 -16.10
C GLY A 177 36.09 18.83 -17.44
N ARG A 178 36.35 18.09 -18.53
CA ARG A 178 36.66 18.63 -19.87
C ARG A 178 35.49 19.31 -20.57
N HIS A 179 34.25 19.03 -20.13
CA HIS A 179 33.01 19.55 -20.72
C HIS A 179 32.25 20.47 -19.75
N ASP A 180 32.91 20.94 -18.69
CA ASP A 180 32.34 21.83 -17.68
C ASP A 180 31.84 23.16 -18.28
N ASP A 181 32.48 23.62 -19.35
CA ASP A 181 32.07 24.80 -20.10
C ASP A 181 30.71 24.63 -20.81
N VAL A 182 30.41 23.43 -21.30
CA VAL A 182 29.11 23.12 -21.92
C VAL A 182 28.05 22.83 -20.84
N VAL A 183 28.42 22.13 -19.77
CA VAL A 183 27.50 21.75 -18.70
C VAL A 183 27.05 22.96 -17.88
N LYS A 184 27.96 23.88 -17.54
CA LYS A 184 27.64 25.15 -16.84
C LYS A 184 27.15 26.24 -17.78
N GLY A 185 27.54 26.16 -19.05
CA GLY A 185 27.19 27.17 -20.05
C GLY A 185 25.80 27.00 -20.68
N TYR A 186 25.11 25.88 -20.43
CA TYR A 186 23.75 25.60 -20.91
C TYR A 186 22.72 25.87 -19.81
N HIS A 187 21.79 26.80 -20.07
CA HIS A 187 20.84 27.30 -19.08
C HIS A 187 19.42 26.75 -19.21
N GLY A 188 19.15 25.94 -20.24
CA GLY A 188 17.81 25.37 -20.47
C GLY A 188 17.06 26.04 -21.62
N LEU A 189 15.75 25.83 -21.68
CA LEU A 189 14.88 26.49 -22.65
C LEU A 189 14.52 27.90 -22.15
N LEU A 190 14.17 28.81 -23.06
CA LEU A 190 13.60 30.10 -22.66
C LEU A 190 12.33 29.91 -21.82
N LEU A 191 11.51 28.88 -22.12
CA LEU A 191 10.34 28.50 -21.34
C LEU A 191 10.66 28.20 -19.87
N ASP A 192 11.81 27.57 -19.59
CA ASP A 192 12.21 27.19 -18.22
C ASP A 192 12.68 28.41 -17.39
N LEU A 193 12.93 29.55 -18.05
CA LEU A 193 13.45 30.79 -17.45
C LEU A 193 12.38 31.87 -17.28
N ILE A 194 11.15 31.63 -17.74
CA ILE A 194 10.03 32.56 -17.66
C ILE A 194 9.23 32.28 -16.38
N ASP A 195 9.08 33.29 -15.54
CA ASP A 195 8.13 33.29 -14.42
C ASP A 195 7.14 34.46 -14.58
N CYS A 196 5.84 34.17 -14.57
CA CYS A 196 4.77 35.16 -14.71
C CYS A 196 3.42 34.62 -14.18
N GLU A 197 2.48 35.52 -13.90
CA GLU A 197 1.16 35.12 -13.42
C GLU A 197 0.35 34.36 -14.50
N PRO A 198 -0.45 33.34 -14.13
CA PRO A 198 -1.20 32.50 -15.09
C PRO A 198 -2.12 33.26 -16.04
N ILE A 199 -2.61 34.43 -15.63
CA ILE A 199 -3.49 35.30 -16.41
C ILE A 199 -2.81 35.72 -17.74
N TYR A 200 -1.47 35.71 -17.80
CA TYR A 200 -0.70 36.16 -18.95
C TYR A 200 -0.14 35.03 -19.82
N PHE A 201 -0.30 33.75 -19.44
CA PHE A 201 0.31 32.62 -20.14
C PHE A 201 -0.02 32.58 -21.63
N GLN A 202 -1.29 32.77 -21.97
CA GLN A 202 -1.74 32.71 -23.37
C GLN A 202 -1.15 33.86 -24.20
N ALA A 203 -1.10 35.06 -23.64
CA ALA A 203 -0.48 36.22 -24.27
C ALA A 203 1.03 36.03 -24.49
N VAL A 204 1.72 35.42 -23.53
CA VAL A 204 3.16 35.10 -23.60
C VAL A 204 3.44 34.00 -24.63
N GLU A 205 2.64 32.94 -24.63
CA GLU A 205 2.76 31.79 -25.52
C GLU A 205 2.67 32.20 -26.98
N ILE A 206 1.69 33.03 -27.32
CA ILE A 206 1.48 33.49 -28.70
C ILE A 206 2.51 34.55 -29.11
N THR A 207 2.99 35.35 -28.16
CA THR A 207 4.02 36.36 -28.43
C THR A 207 5.36 35.72 -28.79
N ALA A 208 5.79 34.71 -28.02
CA ALA A 208 7.07 34.06 -28.22
C ALA A 208 6.98 32.89 -29.21
N GLY A 209 5.83 32.22 -29.30
CA GLY A 209 5.59 31.09 -30.19
C GLY A 209 6.66 30.01 -30.04
N SER A 210 7.24 29.58 -31.15
CA SER A 210 8.30 28.55 -31.15
C SER A 210 9.61 28.98 -30.46
N ARG A 211 9.82 30.28 -30.22
CA ARG A 211 11.03 30.80 -29.56
C ARG A 211 11.10 30.43 -28.07
N LEU A 212 9.97 30.08 -27.46
CA LEU A 212 9.95 29.54 -26.08
C LEU A 212 10.78 28.26 -25.95
N LEU A 213 10.89 27.50 -27.04
CA LEU A 213 11.62 26.24 -27.09
C LEU A 213 13.07 26.40 -27.55
N PHE A 214 13.59 27.63 -27.62
CA PHE A 214 14.99 27.87 -27.97
C PHE A 214 15.86 27.74 -26.72
N HIS A 215 17.07 27.23 -26.91
CA HIS A 215 18.00 26.94 -25.82
C HIS A 215 18.84 28.17 -25.47
N VAL A 216 18.82 28.60 -24.21
CA VAL A 216 19.65 29.71 -23.74
C VAL A 216 21.03 29.19 -23.34
N VAL A 217 22.08 29.82 -23.87
CA VAL A 217 23.48 29.46 -23.58
C VAL A 217 24.31 30.70 -23.28
N SER A 218 25.33 30.53 -22.45
CA SER A 218 26.22 31.62 -22.04
C SER A 218 27.01 32.21 -23.22
N ASP A 219 27.49 31.34 -24.12
CA ASP A 219 28.41 31.70 -25.22
C ASP A 219 28.04 30.93 -26.51
N ASP A 220 28.21 31.55 -27.68
CA ASP A 220 28.09 30.93 -28.99
C ASP A 220 28.99 29.68 -29.17
N ARG A 221 30.13 29.62 -28.47
CA ARG A 221 31.01 28.45 -28.44
C ARG A 221 30.33 27.21 -27.88
N VAL A 222 29.45 27.38 -26.88
CA VAL A 222 28.68 26.28 -26.28
C VAL A 222 27.63 25.77 -27.26
N ALA A 223 26.91 26.67 -27.93
CA ALA A 223 25.97 26.31 -28.99
C ALA A 223 26.67 25.56 -30.13
N LEU A 224 27.83 26.03 -30.60
CA LEU A 224 28.61 25.37 -31.66
C LEU A 224 29.07 23.96 -31.28
N LYS A 225 29.47 23.74 -30.02
CA LYS A 225 29.85 22.41 -29.52
C LYS A 225 28.68 21.44 -29.49
N ILE A 226 27.51 21.91 -29.02
CA ILE A 226 26.28 21.11 -29.01
C ILE A 226 25.83 20.79 -30.44
N MET A 227 25.81 21.78 -31.35
CA MET A 227 25.46 21.57 -32.76
C MET A 227 26.43 20.62 -33.47
N LYS A 228 27.73 20.70 -33.19
CA LYS A 228 28.73 19.78 -33.77
C LYS A 228 28.43 18.34 -33.37
N GLN A 229 28.13 18.09 -32.10
CA GLN A 229 27.75 16.76 -31.64
C GLN A 229 26.38 16.31 -32.17
N PHE A 230 25.44 17.24 -32.31
CA PHE A 230 24.11 16.98 -32.88
C PHE A 230 24.20 16.44 -34.30
N ASN A 231 25.05 17.07 -35.11
CA ASN A 231 25.30 16.65 -36.49
C ASN A 231 26.14 15.36 -36.56
N GLN A 232 27.12 15.18 -35.67
CA GLN A 232 27.92 13.94 -35.63
C GLN A 232 27.10 12.70 -35.30
N GLN A 233 26.05 12.84 -34.48
CA GLN A 233 25.14 11.76 -34.13
C GLN A 233 23.95 11.63 -35.09
N ASN A 234 23.90 12.43 -36.17
CA ASN A 234 22.81 12.46 -37.15
C ASN A 234 21.41 12.55 -36.51
N LEU A 235 21.26 13.40 -35.49
CA LEU A 235 19.98 13.56 -34.80
C LEU A 235 18.99 14.36 -35.65
N PRO A 236 17.71 13.99 -35.68
CA PRO A 236 16.69 14.71 -36.43
C PRO A 236 16.22 15.97 -35.69
N GLY A 237 15.91 17.04 -36.43
CA GLY A 237 15.27 18.26 -35.90
C GLY A 237 16.12 19.53 -36.01
N GLU A 238 15.52 20.65 -35.63
CA GLU A 238 16.13 21.98 -35.64
C GLU A 238 16.55 22.38 -34.21
N CYS A 239 17.83 22.71 -34.02
CA CYS A 239 18.34 23.21 -32.75
C CYS A 239 18.60 24.72 -32.85
N ASN A 240 17.81 25.50 -32.11
CA ASN A 240 17.91 26.96 -32.06
C ASN A 240 18.44 27.41 -30.69
N PHE A 241 19.37 28.37 -30.70
CA PHE A 241 20.06 28.83 -29.50
C PHE A 241 20.01 30.35 -29.34
N PHE A 242 19.92 30.79 -28.09
CA PHE A 242 20.10 32.17 -27.65
C PHE A 242 21.44 32.32 -26.93
N PRO A 243 22.53 32.70 -27.64
CA PRO A 243 23.82 32.99 -27.02
C PRO A 243 23.79 34.38 -26.36
N VAL A 244 23.80 34.41 -25.03
CA VAL A 244 23.72 35.64 -24.23
C VAL A 244 24.82 36.64 -24.63
N ASN A 245 26.02 36.16 -24.95
CA ASN A 245 27.15 36.99 -25.36
C ASN A 245 27.01 37.68 -26.73
N ARG A 246 26.05 37.28 -27.59
CA ARG A 246 25.93 37.79 -28.98
C ARG A 246 24.60 38.45 -29.30
N ILE A 247 23.59 38.34 -28.44
CA ILE A 247 22.27 38.89 -28.72
C ILE A 247 22.30 40.42 -28.60
N VAL A 248 21.98 41.10 -29.70
CA VAL A 248 21.76 42.55 -29.72
C VAL A 248 20.26 42.79 -29.59
N ALA A 249 19.85 43.24 -28.41
CA ALA A 249 18.45 43.51 -28.12
C ALA A 249 18.08 44.98 -28.35
N PRO A 250 16.87 45.28 -28.88
CA PRO A 250 16.40 46.65 -28.99
C PRO A 250 16.26 47.30 -27.60
N PRO A 251 16.31 48.66 -27.53
CA PRO A 251 16.04 49.35 -26.28
C PRO A 251 14.61 49.07 -25.81
N ARG A 252 14.42 48.98 -24.49
CA ARG A 252 13.09 48.85 -23.88
C ARG A 252 12.25 50.06 -24.28
N LYS A 253 11.09 49.82 -24.88
CA LYS A 253 10.12 50.88 -25.17
C LYS A 253 9.17 50.99 -23.99
N GLU A 254 8.96 52.20 -23.50
CA GLU A 254 8.00 52.47 -22.43
C GLU A 254 6.58 52.58 -23.01
N TYR A 255 5.61 52.01 -22.28
CA TYR A 255 4.19 52.12 -22.61
C TYR A 255 3.56 53.20 -21.72
N GLN A 256 2.92 54.22 -22.32
CA GLN A 256 2.42 55.40 -21.59
C GLN A 256 0.89 55.46 -21.47
N ASP A 257 0.15 54.44 -21.93
CA ASP A 257 -1.32 54.44 -21.94
C ASP A 257 -1.92 53.56 -20.81
N ALA A 258 -3.16 53.83 -20.41
CA ALA A 258 -3.82 53.12 -19.29
C ALA A 258 -4.48 51.79 -19.69
N ASP A 259 -4.69 51.57 -21.00
CA ASP A 259 -5.46 50.45 -21.54
C ASP A 259 -4.61 49.27 -22.05
N GLY A 260 -3.30 49.33 -21.83
CA GLY A 260 -2.36 48.25 -22.14
C GLY A 260 -1.09 48.32 -21.29
N ARG A 261 -0.23 47.31 -21.41
CA ARG A 261 1.08 47.28 -20.73
C ARG A 261 2.11 46.56 -21.60
N ALA A 262 3.40 46.91 -21.47
CA ALA A 262 4.44 46.16 -22.15
C ALA A 262 4.53 44.74 -21.57
N ILE A 263 4.64 43.71 -22.41
CA ILE A 263 4.68 42.32 -21.94
C ILE A 263 5.94 42.03 -21.11
N LEU A 264 7.03 42.79 -21.32
CA LEU A 264 8.25 42.73 -20.51
C LEU A 264 8.03 43.09 -19.03
N ASP A 265 7.01 43.91 -18.73
CA ASP A 265 6.73 44.37 -17.37
C ASP A 265 5.96 43.32 -16.54
N VAL A 266 5.70 42.15 -17.12
CA VAL A 266 4.93 41.05 -16.53
C VAL A 266 5.82 39.93 -16.00
N PHE A 267 7.07 39.85 -16.47
CA PHE A 267 8.00 38.79 -16.10
C PHE A 267 8.86 39.18 -14.91
N ASP A 268 9.17 38.20 -14.07
CA ASP A 268 10.29 38.27 -13.13
C ASP A 268 11.43 37.40 -13.67
N TYR A 269 12.54 38.02 -14.07
CA TYR A 269 13.69 37.33 -14.67
C TYR A 269 15.02 37.97 -14.26
N ASP A 270 16.08 37.16 -14.23
CA ASP A 270 17.43 37.63 -13.90
C ASP A 270 17.97 38.60 -14.98
N GLU A 271 18.52 39.74 -14.55
CA GLU A 271 19.12 40.77 -15.40
C GLU A 271 20.18 40.20 -16.36
N TYR A 272 20.85 39.11 -16.00
CA TYR A 272 21.76 38.40 -16.89
C TYR A 272 21.10 37.96 -18.22
N TYR A 273 19.80 37.62 -18.21
CA TYR A 273 19.04 37.20 -19.39
C TYR A 273 18.31 38.34 -20.10
N ASP A 274 18.47 39.59 -19.67
CA ASP A 274 17.72 40.75 -20.17
C ASP A 274 17.84 40.94 -21.70
N ALA A 275 19.02 40.70 -22.26
CA ALA A 275 19.20 40.75 -23.72
C ALA A 275 18.34 39.71 -24.46
N VAL A 276 18.14 38.52 -23.88
CA VAL A 276 17.30 37.45 -24.46
C VAL A 276 15.83 37.84 -24.38
N PHE A 277 15.37 38.28 -23.19
CA PHE A 277 13.98 38.68 -22.97
C PHE A 277 13.60 39.88 -23.84
N ARG A 278 14.44 40.92 -23.91
CA ARG A 278 14.17 42.07 -24.79
C ARG A 278 14.16 41.71 -26.27
N ASN A 279 14.96 40.73 -26.71
CA ASN A 279 14.94 40.29 -28.10
C ASN A 279 13.59 39.67 -28.50
N VAL A 280 13.00 38.87 -27.59
CA VAL A 280 11.75 38.16 -27.86
C VAL A 280 10.51 39.03 -27.60
N PHE A 281 10.53 39.83 -26.53
CA PHE A 281 9.32 40.43 -25.95
C PHE A 281 9.24 41.97 -26.06
N ALA A 282 10.35 42.69 -26.31
CA ALA A 282 10.34 44.17 -26.29
C ALA A 282 9.44 44.83 -27.36
N GLY A 283 9.05 44.08 -28.38
CA GLY A 283 8.20 44.55 -29.48
C GLY A 283 6.70 44.42 -29.23
N THR A 284 6.27 43.86 -28.10
CA THR A 284 4.88 43.43 -27.88
C THR A 284 4.25 44.07 -26.64
N ALA A 285 2.98 44.46 -26.77
CA ALA A 285 2.15 44.99 -25.69
C ALA A 285 0.89 44.15 -25.49
N ILE A 286 0.49 43.97 -24.24
CA ILE A 286 -0.78 43.34 -23.87
C ILE A 286 -1.87 44.40 -23.89
N VAL A 287 -2.98 44.11 -24.57
CA VAL A 287 -4.14 44.99 -24.69
C VAL A 287 -5.40 44.26 -24.23
N ARG A 288 -6.37 44.99 -23.66
CA ARG A 288 -7.62 44.38 -23.18
C ARG A 288 -8.54 43.90 -24.30
N ASP A 289 -8.50 44.57 -25.45
CA ASP A 289 -9.37 44.29 -26.59
C ASP A 289 -8.56 44.32 -27.89
N LEU A 290 -8.84 43.36 -28.76
CA LEU A 290 -8.29 43.23 -30.10
C LEU A 290 -8.56 44.48 -30.96
N HIS A 291 -9.73 45.10 -30.82
CA HIS A 291 -10.06 46.35 -31.54
C HIS A 291 -9.21 47.54 -31.08
N LEU A 292 -8.84 47.57 -29.80
CA LEU A 292 -7.92 48.53 -29.24
C LEU A 292 -6.50 48.27 -29.77
N GLY A 293 -6.06 47.01 -29.75
CA GLY A 293 -4.77 46.57 -30.32
C GLY A 293 -4.57 46.96 -31.79
N ALA A 294 -5.60 46.91 -32.62
CA ALA A 294 -5.52 47.26 -34.05
C ALA A 294 -5.21 48.75 -34.34
N ARG A 295 -5.52 49.65 -33.39
CA ARG A 295 -5.17 51.08 -33.49
C ARG A 295 -3.73 51.31 -33.07
N PHE A 296 -3.33 50.73 -31.93
CA PHE A 296 -2.00 50.88 -31.37
C PHE A 296 -0.90 50.19 -32.18
N ALA A 297 -1.20 49.03 -32.77
CA ALA A 297 -0.27 48.33 -33.65
C ALA A 297 0.15 49.16 -34.88
N ARG A 298 -0.68 50.12 -35.30
CA ARG A 298 -0.41 51.04 -36.42
C ARG A 298 0.27 52.35 -36.01
N SER A 299 -0.04 52.90 -34.83
CA SER A 299 0.49 54.21 -34.40
C SER A 299 1.88 54.11 -33.74
N GLU A 300 2.06 53.16 -32.83
CA GLU A 300 3.26 53.06 -31.97
C GLU A 300 4.22 51.94 -32.42
N GLY A 301 3.78 51.12 -33.39
CA GLY A 301 4.56 50.02 -33.91
C GLY A 301 4.92 49.01 -32.83
N PHE A 302 3.92 48.53 -32.08
CA PHE A 302 3.94 47.35 -31.19
C PHE A 302 3.05 46.22 -31.70
N ASP A 303 3.51 44.97 -31.59
CA ASP A 303 2.64 43.81 -31.78
C ASP A 303 1.69 43.76 -30.56
N CYS A 304 0.40 43.53 -30.77
CA CYS A 304 -0.60 43.58 -29.70
C CYS A 304 -1.18 42.18 -29.46
N VAL A 305 -1.34 41.79 -28.21
CA VAL A 305 -1.92 40.50 -27.84
C VAL A 305 -2.97 40.68 -26.75
N THR A 306 -4.08 39.96 -26.87
CA THR A 306 -5.12 39.91 -25.85
C THR A 306 -4.87 38.79 -24.85
N LEU A 307 -5.53 38.82 -23.69
CA LEU A 307 -5.42 37.77 -22.68
C LEU A 307 -5.95 36.42 -23.17
N ASP A 308 -6.94 36.45 -24.08
CA ASP A 308 -7.58 35.26 -24.67
C ASP A 308 -6.79 34.68 -25.86
N GLY A 309 -5.57 35.17 -26.08
CA GLY A 309 -4.65 34.64 -27.08
C GLY A 309 -4.87 35.12 -28.51
N ASP A 310 -5.78 36.05 -28.75
CA ASP A 310 -5.86 36.69 -30.06
C ASP A 310 -4.74 37.72 -30.20
N GLN A 311 -3.86 37.51 -31.19
CA GLN A 311 -2.72 38.38 -31.48
C GLN A 311 -2.97 39.19 -32.75
N ILE A 312 -2.71 40.50 -32.70
CA ILE A 312 -2.57 41.38 -33.87
C ILE A 312 -1.11 41.76 -34.05
N SER A 313 -0.50 41.34 -35.16
CA SER A 313 0.81 41.89 -35.52
C SER A 313 0.70 43.36 -35.96
N ARG A 314 1.77 44.15 -35.79
CA ARG A 314 2.02 45.46 -36.44
C ARG A 314 1.79 45.46 -37.94
N ARG A 315 1.87 44.28 -38.54
CA ARG A 315 1.66 44.02 -39.97
C ARG A 315 0.25 43.48 -40.30
N GLY A 316 -0.58 43.17 -39.29
CA GLY A 316 -2.03 42.94 -39.44
C GLY A 316 -2.59 41.50 -39.40
N ALA A 317 -1.89 40.48 -38.86
CA ALA A 317 -2.36 39.07 -38.82
C ALA A 317 -2.98 38.63 -37.45
N LEU A 318 -3.86 37.59 -37.41
CA LEU A 318 -4.72 37.08 -36.29
C LEU A 318 -4.73 35.51 -36.11
N THR A 319 -4.73 34.91 -34.89
CA THR A 319 -4.55 33.42 -34.62
C THR A 319 -5.12 32.84 -33.27
N GLY A 320 -5.61 31.54 -33.16
CA GLY A 320 -5.98 30.78 -31.88
C GLY A 320 -6.41 29.23 -31.94
N GLY A 321 -6.40 28.41 -30.83
CA GLY A 321 -6.87 26.94 -30.69
C GLY A 321 -6.45 26.03 -29.44
N TYR A 322 -6.91 24.74 -29.24
CA TYR A 322 -6.65 23.78 -28.05
C TYR A 322 -6.69 22.21 -28.30
N ILE A 323 -6.02 21.28 -27.51
CA ILE A 323 -6.29 19.76 -27.30
C ILE A 323 -5.31 18.93 -26.35
N ASP A 324 -5.73 17.73 -25.85
CA ASP A 324 -5.03 16.66 -25.03
C ASP A 324 -5.25 15.13 -25.39
N THR A 325 -4.34 14.19 -25.01
CA THR A 325 -4.48 12.70 -24.76
C THR A 325 -3.33 12.01 -23.94
N LYS A 326 -3.55 10.86 -23.24
CA LYS A 326 -2.49 9.85 -22.85
C LYS A 326 -2.90 8.38 -22.52
N ARG A 327 -1.89 7.53 -22.13
CA ARG A 327 -1.89 6.05 -21.85
C ARG A 327 -0.71 5.51 -20.96
N SER A 328 -0.97 4.44 -20.15
CA SER A 328 -0.32 3.09 -19.98
C SER A 328 0.97 2.71 -19.14
N LYS A 329 0.88 1.47 -18.57
CA LYS A 329 1.81 0.30 -18.34
C LYS A 329 3.07 0.35 -17.42
N LEU A 330 2.95 -0.25 -16.21
CA LEU A 330 4.07 -0.66 -15.32
C LEU A 330 3.76 -1.91 -14.47
N GLU A 331 2.96 -2.84 -14.99
CA GLU A 331 2.35 -3.95 -14.22
C GLU A 331 3.18 -5.25 -14.18
N LEU A 332 4.25 -5.35 -14.97
CA LEU A 332 4.94 -6.63 -15.23
C LEU A 332 6.12 -6.98 -14.32
N HIS A 333 6.58 -6.08 -13.45
CA HIS A 333 7.86 -6.27 -12.74
C HIS A 333 7.72 -6.74 -11.27
N LYS A 334 6.50 -6.77 -10.71
CA LYS A 334 6.28 -7.07 -9.27
C LYS A 334 6.12 -8.55 -8.92
N SER A 335 5.89 -9.42 -9.90
CA SER A 335 5.56 -10.83 -9.69
C SER A 335 6.75 -11.74 -9.35
N ILE A 336 8.01 -11.28 -9.46
CA ILE A 336 9.20 -12.15 -9.36
C ILE A 336 9.72 -12.31 -7.92
N ARG A 337 9.56 -11.30 -7.04
CA ARG A 337 10.12 -11.35 -5.65
C ARG A 337 9.33 -12.24 -4.69
N ALA A 338 8.02 -12.39 -4.89
CA ALA A 338 7.16 -13.18 -4.00
C ALA A 338 7.48 -14.69 -4.01
N GLN A 339 8.14 -15.19 -5.06
CA GLN A 339 8.41 -16.63 -5.23
C GLN A 339 9.67 -17.12 -4.50
N GLN A 340 10.55 -16.23 -4.02
CA GLN A 340 11.83 -16.64 -3.41
C GLN A 340 11.72 -16.97 -1.90
N MET A 341 10.87 -16.28 -1.14
CA MET A 341 10.68 -16.51 0.30
C MET A 341 9.92 -17.80 0.61
N ASN A 342 9.10 -18.28 -0.33
CA ASN A 342 8.33 -19.52 -0.16
C ASN A 342 9.23 -20.78 -0.16
N ARG A 343 10.45 -20.67 -0.68
CA ARG A 343 11.40 -21.79 -0.80
C ARG A 343 12.06 -22.18 0.52
N ASP A 344 12.34 -21.22 1.40
CA ASP A 344 13.16 -21.44 2.59
C ASP A 344 12.33 -22.07 3.74
N GLN A 345 11.01 -21.84 3.78
CA GLN A 345 10.08 -22.54 4.69
C GLN A 345 10.00 -24.05 4.41
N LEU A 346 10.06 -24.44 3.13
CA LEU A 346 9.93 -25.84 2.71
C LEU A 346 11.14 -26.71 3.12
N GLN A 347 12.30 -26.12 3.42
CA GLN A 347 13.48 -26.88 3.87
C GLN A 347 13.40 -27.28 5.36
N ALA A 348 12.94 -26.38 6.24
CA ALA A 348 12.85 -26.65 7.68
C ALA A 348 11.80 -27.73 8.04
N ASP A 349 10.72 -27.84 7.24
CA ASP A 349 9.69 -28.88 7.41
C ASP A 349 10.22 -30.28 7.06
N ASN A 350 11.19 -30.35 6.15
CA ASN A 350 11.79 -31.62 5.71
C ASN A 350 12.68 -32.22 6.81
N ASP A 351 13.48 -31.40 7.50
CA ASP A 351 14.36 -31.85 8.58
C ASP A 351 13.56 -32.41 9.79
N MET A 352 12.42 -31.79 10.11
CA MET A 352 11.50 -32.26 11.16
C MET A 352 10.95 -33.67 10.89
N ARG A 353 10.67 -34.00 9.62
CA ARG A 353 10.21 -35.35 9.22
C ARG A 353 11.30 -36.40 9.41
N VAL A 354 12.57 -36.07 9.14
CA VAL A 354 13.70 -37.01 9.24
C VAL A 354 13.94 -37.42 10.70
N TYR A 355 13.95 -36.48 11.65
CA TYR A 355 14.17 -36.79 13.06
C TYR A 355 13.04 -37.61 13.68
N LYS A 356 11.78 -37.36 13.29
CA LYS A 356 10.62 -38.17 13.73
C LYS A 356 10.72 -39.63 13.30
N GLN A 357 11.19 -39.89 12.08
CA GLN A 357 11.39 -41.24 11.56
C GLN A 357 12.49 -41.98 12.34
N GLN A 358 13.59 -41.30 12.67
CA GLN A 358 14.71 -41.87 13.43
C GLN A 358 14.31 -42.23 14.87
N HIS A 359 13.52 -41.38 15.54
CA HIS A 359 13.03 -41.63 16.90
C HIS A 359 12.14 -42.88 16.98
N ARG A 360 11.25 -43.09 16.00
CA ARG A 360 10.39 -44.30 15.94
C ARG A 360 11.23 -45.57 15.82
N ASN A 361 12.21 -45.58 14.93
CA ASN A 361 13.07 -46.74 14.70
C ASN A 361 13.90 -47.11 15.94
N LEU A 362 14.43 -46.12 16.67
CA LEU A 362 15.19 -46.37 17.91
C LEU A 362 14.31 -46.89 19.05
N THR A 363 13.07 -46.42 19.13
CA THR A 363 12.10 -46.86 20.16
C THR A 363 11.73 -48.34 19.98
N GLU A 364 11.52 -48.79 18.74
CA GLU A 364 11.25 -50.20 18.45
C GLU A 364 12.45 -51.10 18.76
N LYS A 365 13.67 -50.66 18.39
CA LYS A 365 14.91 -51.40 18.69
C LYS A 365 15.13 -51.58 20.19
N LYS A 366 14.92 -50.52 20.99
CA LYS A 366 15.04 -50.57 22.45
C LYS A 366 14.01 -51.51 23.08
N ARG A 367 12.77 -51.52 22.57
CA ARG A 367 11.72 -52.42 23.05
C ARG A 367 12.11 -53.89 22.81
N TYR A 368 12.55 -54.20 21.60
CA TYR A 368 12.97 -55.56 21.22
C TYR A 368 14.15 -56.06 22.07
N ALA A 369 15.18 -55.24 22.27
CA ALA A 369 16.32 -55.59 23.12
C ALA A 369 15.93 -55.78 24.60
N SER A 370 14.99 -54.98 25.12
CA SER A 370 14.49 -55.12 26.49
C SER A 370 13.65 -56.39 26.70
N GLU A 371 12.88 -56.81 25.69
CA GLU A 371 12.13 -58.08 25.72
C GLU A 371 13.08 -59.29 25.70
N GLN A 372 14.14 -59.25 24.91
CA GLN A 372 15.16 -60.30 24.89
C GLN A 372 15.88 -60.44 26.24
N LEU A 373 16.24 -59.32 26.87
CA LEU A 373 16.86 -59.30 28.20
C LEU A 373 15.96 -59.96 29.26
N HIS A 374 14.66 -59.64 29.23
CA HIS A 374 13.69 -60.24 30.15
C HIS A 374 13.48 -61.74 29.92
N ALA A 375 13.54 -62.21 28.67
CA ALA A 375 13.45 -63.64 28.35
C ALA A 375 14.67 -64.42 28.85
N MET A 376 15.89 -63.88 28.69
CA MET A 376 17.12 -64.48 29.19
C MET A 376 17.14 -64.62 30.71
N GLY A 377 16.69 -63.58 31.44
CA GLY A 377 16.62 -63.62 32.90
C GLY A 377 15.73 -64.75 33.45
N ARG A 378 14.63 -65.09 32.75
CA ARG A 378 13.72 -66.19 33.14
C ARG A 378 14.32 -67.59 32.94
N ASN A 379 15.19 -67.76 31.95
CA ASN A 379 15.79 -69.07 31.64
C ASN A 379 16.96 -69.43 32.58
N ARG A 380 17.58 -68.44 33.25
CA ARG A 380 18.74 -68.61 34.14
C ARG A 380 18.40 -69.24 35.50
N GLU A 381 17.26 -68.88 36.09
CA GLU A 381 16.82 -69.40 37.39
C GLU A 381 16.68 -70.93 37.46
N PRO A 382 16.01 -71.62 36.50
CA PRO A 382 15.88 -73.08 36.54
C PRO A 382 17.23 -73.80 36.38
N LYS A 383 18.14 -73.28 35.56
CA LYS A 383 19.49 -73.84 35.39
C LYS A 383 20.32 -73.78 36.69
N LYS A 384 20.23 -72.67 37.45
CA LYS A 384 20.88 -72.55 38.76
C LYS A 384 20.33 -73.54 39.78
N ALA A 385 19.02 -73.77 39.78
CA ALA A 385 18.38 -74.77 40.63
C ALA A 385 18.80 -76.21 40.25
N GLN A 386 18.89 -76.52 38.95
CA GLN A 386 19.36 -77.82 38.46
C GLN A 386 20.80 -78.09 38.89
N LEU A 387 21.67 -77.08 38.79
CA LEU A 387 23.08 -77.16 39.18
C LEU A 387 23.27 -77.41 40.68
N LEU A 388 22.45 -76.79 41.55
CA LEU A 388 22.46 -77.07 42.98
C LEU A 388 22.07 -78.53 43.28
N ASN A 389 21.07 -79.07 42.58
CA ASN A 389 20.64 -80.47 42.75
C ASN A 389 21.73 -81.46 42.33
N LEU A 390 22.36 -81.24 41.17
CA LEU A 390 23.45 -82.10 40.68
C LEU A 390 24.65 -82.08 41.62
N ARG A 391 25.05 -80.93 42.15
CA ARG A 391 26.14 -80.82 43.14
C ARG A 391 25.85 -81.61 44.42
N ASN A 392 24.62 -81.57 44.92
CA ASN A 392 24.23 -82.37 46.08
C ASN A 392 24.19 -83.88 45.76
N ARG A 393 23.79 -84.25 44.54
CA ARG A 393 23.84 -85.64 44.08
C ARG A 393 25.27 -86.18 44.03
N VAL A 394 26.23 -85.39 43.52
CA VAL A 394 27.65 -85.75 43.53
C VAL A 394 28.15 -85.93 44.97
N ARG A 395 27.75 -85.04 45.89
CA ARG A 395 28.11 -85.15 47.32
C ARG A 395 27.57 -86.45 47.95
N GLU A 396 26.32 -86.82 47.66
CA GLU A 396 25.71 -88.08 48.10
C GLU A 396 26.47 -89.31 47.54
N LEU A 397 26.77 -89.30 46.24
CA LEU A 397 27.47 -90.41 45.57
C LEU A 397 28.92 -90.57 46.06
N ARG A 398 29.62 -89.46 46.32
CA ARG A 398 30.98 -89.49 46.91
C ARG A 398 30.99 -90.10 48.31
N ALA A 399 30.00 -89.77 49.14
CA ALA A 399 29.89 -90.35 50.47
C ALA A 399 29.56 -91.86 50.43
N GLN A 400 28.75 -92.31 49.46
CA GLN A 400 28.51 -93.74 49.20
C GLN A 400 29.78 -94.46 48.73
N LEU A 401 30.58 -93.80 47.88
CA LEU A 401 31.85 -94.32 47.40
C LEU A 401 32.85 -94.51 48.54
N GLU A 402 33.07 -93.49 49.38
CA GLU A 402 33.88 -93.58 50.60
C GLU A 402 33.34 -94.68 51.55
N GLY A 403 32.01 -94.82 51.61
CA GLY A 403 31.31 -95.82 52.38
C GLY A 403 31.68 -97.25 51.96
N TYR A 404 31.66 -97.54 50.65
CA TYR A 404 32.03 -98.84 50.08
C TYR A 404 33.54 -99.10 50.08
N GLU A 405 34.37 -98.08 49.81
CA GLU A 405 35.83 -98.22 49.84
C GLU A 405 36.33 -98.57 51.24
N GLY A 406 35.76 -97.96 52.29
CA GLY A 406 36.08 -98.30 53.68
C GLY A 406 35.60 -99.68 54.14
N GLN A 407 34.76 -100.36 53.35
CA GLN A 407 34.29 -101.72 53.65
C GLN A 407 35.16 -102.80 53.01
N ILE A 408 35.86 -102.48 51.93
CA ILE A 408 36.78 -103.38 51.24
C ILE A 408 37.96 -103.67 52.18
N GLY A 409 38.24 -104.95 52.44
CA GLY A 409 39.30 -105.36 53.39
C GLY A 409 38.92 -105.33 54.88
N SER A 410 37.67 -105.02 55.24
CA SER A 410 37.19 -105.11 56.64
C SER A 410 36.85 -106.55 57.06
N GLU A 411 36.98 -106.88 58.36
CA GLU A 411 36.73 -108.22 58.90
C GLU A 411 35.29 -108.71 58.64
N PHE A 412 35.12 -109.98 58.25
CA PHE A 412 33.82 -110.57 57.93
C PHE A 412 33.13 -111.12 59.20
N LEU A 413 32.66 -110.21 60.05
CA LEU A 413 32.02 -110.52 61.32
C LEU A 413 30.48 -110.53 61.20
N SER A 414 29.84 -111.43 61.97
CA SER A 414 28.37 -111.58 62.02
C SER A 414 27.66 -110.56 62.92
N GLN A 415 28.42 -109.82 63.72
CA GLN A 415 27.94 -108.84 64.69
C GLN A 415 28.74 -107.55 64.48
N LEU A 416 28.06 -106.40 64.53
CA LEU A 416 28.76 -105.11 64.54
C LEU A 416 29.75 -105.07 65.69
N SER A 417 30.93 -104.51 65.44
CA SER A 417 31.88 -104.20 66.51
C SER A 417 31.26 -103.21 67.51
N ARG A 418 31.75 -103.19 68.76
CA ARG A 418 31.30 -102.20 69.77
C ARG A 418 31.47 -100.75 69.27
N ASN A 419 32.46 -100.51 68.41
CA ASN A 419 32.71 -99.20 67.81
C ASN A 419 31.66 -98.85 66.74
N GLU A 420 31.26 -99.81 65.90
CA GLU A 420 30.21 -99.61 64.88
C GLU A 420 28.82 -99.49 65.50
N GLN A 421 28.54 -100.18 66.61
CA GLN A 421 27.30 -99.99 67.38
C GLN A 421 27.23 -98.57 67.96
N ALA A 422 28.32 -98.09 68.57
CA ALA A 422 28.40 -96.72 69.05
C ALA A 422 28.32 -95.68 67.90
N GLU A 423 28.87 -95.99 66.73
CA GLU A 423 28.77 -95.17 65.53
C GLU A 423 27.32 -95.10 65.00
N CYS A 424 26.59 -96.22 64.96
CA CYS A 424 25.17 -96.26 64.61
C CYS A 424 24.32 -95.43 65.56
N GLU A 425 24.51 -95.57 66.88
CA GLU A 425 23.78 -94.78 67.89
C GLU A 425 24.13 -93.29 67.81
N ARG A 426 25.38 -92.95 67.47
CA ARG A 426 25.80 -91.56 67.23
C ARG A 426 25.15 -91.02 65.96
N LEU A 427 25.19 -91.75 64.85
CA LEU A 427 24.58 -91.36 63.57
C LEU A 427 23.07 -91.21 63.69
N GLN A 428 22.38 -92.08 64.45
CA GLN A 428 20.94 -91.94 64.70
C GLN A 428 20.60 -90.67 65.50
N ARG A 429 21.42 -90.31 66.50
CA ARG A 429 21.28 -89.04 67.22
C ARG A 429 21.56 -87.83 66.31
N GLU A 430 22.62 -87.88 65.52
CA GLU A 430 22.96 -86.84 64.55
C GLU A 430 21.87 -86.66 63.48
N ILE A 431 21.27 -87.75 62.99
CA ILE A 431 20.14 -87.69 62.06
C ILE A 431 18.94 -87.00 62.70
N LEU A 432 18.64 -87.30 63.97
CA LEU A 432 17.53 -86.67 64.69
C LEU A 432 17.78 -85.17 64.88
N GLU A 433 18.97 -84.78 65.31
CA GLU A 433 19.37 -83.37 65.48
C GLU A 433 19.37 -82.61 64.15
N LYS A 434 19.93 -83.20 63.09
CA LYS A 434 19.92 -82.60 61.75
C LYS A 434 18.51 -82.51 61.18
N LYS A 435 17.60 -83.47 61.44
CA LYS A 435 16.19 -83.40 61.05
C LYS A 435 15.44 -82.27 61.76
N GLN A 436 15.71 -82.04 63.05
CA GLN A 436 15.14 -80.90 63.78
C GLN A 436 15.64 -79.57 63.22
N LYS A 437 16.94 -79.46 62.94
CA LYS A 437 17.52 -78.28 62.28
C LYS A 437 16.95 -78.07 60.87
N LEU A 438 16.76 -79.13 60.10
CA LEU A 438 16.14 -79.08 58.77
C LEU A 438 14.71 -78.54 58.86
N ASP A 439 13.91 -79.00 59.82
CA ASP A 439 12.53 -78.52 60.01
C ASP A 439 12.49 -77.03 60.38
N GLN A 440 13.44 -76.57 61.20
CA GLN A 440 13.57 -75.15 61.54
C GLN A 440 13.96 -74.30 60.33
N VAL A 441 14.99 -74.71 59.58
CA VAL A 441 15.45 -74.03 58.36
C VAL A 441 14.37 -74.06 57.27
N ALA A 442 13.62 -75.16 57.14
CA ALA A 442 12.52 -75.29 56.18
C ALA A 442 11.35 -74.36 56.53
N LYS A 443 11.02 -74.19 57.82
CA LYS A 443 10.02 -73.21 58.29
C LYS A 443 10.45 -71.78 58.00
N GLU A 444 11.71 -71.45 58.31
CA GLU A 444 12.28 -70.13 58.01
C GLU A 444 12.31 -69.86 56.50
N ARG A 445 12.73 -70.83 55.69
CA ARG A 445 12.67 -70.72 54.22
C ARG A 445 11.24 -70.54 53.75
N SER A 446 10.30 -71.38 54.17
CA SER A 446 8.91 -71.32 53.72
C SER A 446 8.26 -69.96 54.02
N ALA A 447 8.51 -69.40 55.21
CA ALA A 447 8.09 -68.06 55.56
C ALA A 447 8.73 -66.98 54.67
N LEU A 448 10.04 -67.07 54.42
CA LEU A 448 10.73 -66.14 53.52
C LEU A 448 10.26 -66.29 52.05
N GLU A 449 10.02 -67.51 51.58
CA GLU A 449 9.57 -67.84 50.23
C GLU A 449 8.15 -67.31 49.97
N THR A 450 7.24 -67.44 50.94
CA THR A 450 5.90 -66.83 50.87
C THR A 450 5.97 -65.31 50.89
N THR A 451 6.86 -64.70 51.68
CA THR A 451 7.07 -63.24 51.61
C THR A 451 7.65 -62.79 50.27
N LYS A 452 8.61 -63.55 49.71
CA LYS A 452 9.17 -63.33 48.38
C LYS A 452 8.08 -63.42 47.32
N GLN A 453 7.30 -64.50 47.28
CA GLN A 453 6.20 -64.66 46.32
C GLN A 453 5.16 -63.56 46.44
N ARG A 454 4.82 -63.12 47.66
CA ARG A 454 3.89 -61.99 47.86
C ARG A 454 4.46 -60.69 47.26
N LEU A 455 5.74 -60.40 47.53
CA LEU A 455 6.41 -59.20 47.01
C LEU A 455 6.62 -59.29 45.49
N GLU A 456 7.01 -60.44 44.96
CA GLU A 456 7.14 -60.69 43.52
C GLU A 456 5.81 -60.57 42.81
N ASN A 457 4.73 -61.09 43.38
CA ASN A 457 3.39 -60.91 42.84
C ASN A 457 2.99 -59.43 42.86
N GLN A 458 3.22 -58.71 43.96
CA GLN A 458 2.96 -57.26 44.00
C GLN A 458 3.79 -56.49 42.98
N LEU A 459 5.06 -56.88 42.79
CA LEU A 459 5.97 -56.29 41.84
C LEU A 459 5.52 -56.59 40.40
N THR A 460 5.27 -57.85 40.04
CA THR A 460 4.93 -58.27 38.67
C THR A 460 3.50 -57.92 38.26
N THR A 461 2.51 -58.20 39.12
CA THR A 461 1.10 -58.00 38.75
C THR A 461 0.66 -56.55 38.87
N ASN A 462 1.26 -55.77 39.77
CA ASN A 462 0.81 -54.42 40.06
C ASN A 462 1.86 -53.37 39.66
N LEU A 463 3.03 -53.36 40.29
CA LEU A 463 4.00 -52.25 40.13
C LEU A 463 4.66 -52.21 38.75
N LEU A 464 5.12 -53.34 38.21
CA LEU A 464 5.72 -53.44 36.88
C LEU A 464 4.67 -53.18 35.80
N ARG A 465 3.47 -53.77 35.90
CA ARG A 465 2.37 -53.44 34.98
C ARG A 465 1.97 -51.97 35.02
N LYS A 466 1.95 -51.37 36.22
CA LYS A 466 1.60 -49.96 36.39
C LYS A 466 2.73 -49.05 35.89
N ARG A 467 4.00 -49.41 36.12
CA ARG A 467 5.16 -48.77 35.52
C ARG A 467 5.06 -48.88 34.01
N ASP A 468 4.91 -50.07 33.44
CA ASP A 468 4.87 -50.28 31.99
C ASP A 468 3.66 -49.58 31.36
N SER A 469 2.51 -49.57 32.04
CA SER A 469 1.34 -48.76 31.65
C SER A 469 1.62 -47.26 31.68
N LEU A 470 2.30 -46.76 32.72
CA LEU A 470 2.64 -45.33 32.84
C LEU A 470 3.75 -44.95 31.87
N THR A 471 4.77 -45.78 31.68
CA THR A 471 5.85 -45.62 30.71
C THR A 471 5.30 -45.71 29.30
N ALA A 472 4.34 -46.60 29.01
CA ALA A 472 3.64 -46.62 27.73
C ALA A 472 2.78 -45.36 27.54
N ARG A 473 2.17 -44.82 28.61
CA ARG A 473 1.43 -43.54 28.56
C ARG A 473 2.32 -42.30 28.38
N ILE A 474 3.55 -42.34 28.92
CA ILE A 474 4.56 -41.29 28.77
C ILE A 474 5.26 -41.41 27.41
N SER A 475 5.54 -42.64 26.97
CA SER A 475 6.14 -42.97 25.67
C SER A 475 5.12 -42.94 24.53
N ASP A 476 3.82 -42.90 24.83
CA ASP A 476 2.78 -42.72 23.83
C ASP A 476 2.99 -41.32 23.26
N ILE A 477 3.64 -41.31 22.10
CA ILE A 477 3.89 -40.17 21.23
C ILE A 477 2.63 -39.32 21.06
N ALA A 478 1.43 -39.89 21.20
CA ALA A 478 0.17 -39.18 21.19
C ALA A 478 0.01 -38.13 22.32
N VAL A 479 0.61 -38.30 23.50
CA VAL A 479 0.51 -37.31 24.60
C VAL A 479 1.47 -36.14 24.34
N ASP A 480 2.71 -36.42 23.95
CA ASP A 480 3.67 -35.36 23.62
C ASP A 480 3.35 -34.67 22.28
N GLU A 481 2.86 -35.39 21.26
CA GLU A 481 2.29 -34.78 20.06
C GLU A 481 1.06 -33.93 20.39
N LYS A 482 0.17 -34.40 21.27
CA LYS A 482 -0.96 -33.55 21.71
C LYS A 482 -0.49 -32.36 22.52
N ARG A 483 0.57 -32.48 23.31
CA ARG A 483 1.11 -31.38 24.13
C ARG A 483 1.82 -30.35 23.25
N HIS A 484 2.63 -30.78 22.29
CA HIS A 484 3.25 -29.91 21.30
C HIS A 484 2.22 -29.28 20.36
N ASN A 485 1.23 -30.03 19.89
CA ASN A 485 0.13 -29.47 19.10
C ASN A 485 -0.69 -28.48 19.93
N LEU A 486 -1.03 -28.79 21.18
CA LEU A 486 -1.71 -27.85 22.06
C LEU A 486 -0.88 -26.58 22.29
N GLN A 487 0.43 -26.71 22.44
CA GLN A 487 1.34 -25.59 22.65
C GLN A 487 1.48 -24.73 21.38
N ALA A 488 1.57 -25.36 20.20
CA ALA A 488 1.56 -24.69 18.89
C ALA A 488 0.21 -23.99 18.63
N GLU A 489 -0.91 -24.68 18.81
CA GLU A 489 -2.27 -24.13 18.69
C GLU A 489 -2.53 -23.01 19.71
N SER A 490 -2.01 -23.13 20.93
CA SER A 490 -2.12 -22.05 21.92
C SER A 490 -1.28 -20.83 21.56
N ALA A 491 -0.10 -21.03 20.95
CA ALA A 491 0.73 -19.94 20.46
C ALA A 491 0.12 -19.26 19.23
N GLU A 492 -0.49 -20.04 18.32
CA GLU A 492 -1.28 -19.52 17.20
C GLU A 492 -2.51 -18.75 17.70
N LEU A 493 -3.27 -19.30 18.64
CA LEU A 493 -4.41 -18.62 19.25
C LEU A 493 -4.01 -17.28 19.89
N ASN A 494 -2.91 -17.26 20.66
CA ASN A 494 -2.40 -16.02 21.26
C ASN A 494 -1.94 -14.99 20.20
N SER A 495 -1.29 -15.44 19.13
CA SER A 495 -0.92 -14.60 17.99
C SER A 495 -2.16 -14.00 17.31
N VAL A 496 -3.19 -14.82 17.08
CA VAL A 496 -4.47 -14.38 16.48
C VAL A 496 -5.18 -13.39 17.40
N ILE A 497 -5.20 -13.63 18.72
CA ILE A 497 -5.79 -12.70 19.69
C ILE A 497 -5.05 -11.35 19.68
N GLN A 498 -3.72 -11.35 19.61
CA GLN A 498 -2.96 -10.11 19.49
C GLN A 498 -3.29 -9.35 18.20
N ARG A 499 -3.35 -10.04 17.06
CA ARG A 499 -3.77 -9.45 15.77
C ARG A 499 -5.20 -8.90 15.84
N LEU A 500 -6.12 -9.65 16.47
CA LEU A 500 -7.50 -9.21 16.64
C LEU A 500 -7.57 -7.92 17.46
N ASN A 501 -6.83 -7.85 18.57
CA ASN A 501 -6.78 -6.65 19.42
C ASN A 501 -6.20 -5.44 18.67
N GLU A 502 -5.19 -5.65 17.84
CA GLU A 502 -4.60 -4.60 17.00
C GLU A 502 -5.58 -4.12 15.92
N ILE A 503 -6.31 -5.04 15.27
CA ILE A 503 -7.37 -4.71 14.32
C ILE A 503 -8.51 -3.93 15.01
N VAL A 504 -8.95 -4.38 16.19
CA VAL A 504 -10.00 -3.68 16.96
C VAL A 504 -9.56 -2.27 17.33
N ARG A 505 -8.30 -2.09 17.75
CA ARG A 505 -7.73 -0.77 17.99
C ARG A 505 -7.73 0.09 16.71
N ARG A 506 -7.34 -0.49 15.57
CA ARG A 506 -7.30 0.23 14.29
C ARG A 506 -8.69 0.63 13.79
N ILE A 507 -9.70 -0.22 14.03
CA ILE A 507 -11.10 0.12 13.73
C ILE A 507 -11.53 1.31 14.59
N ALA A 508 -11.24 1.31 15.89
CA ALA A 508 -11.56 2.43 16.76
C ALA A 508 -10.89 3.74 16.33
N GLU A 509 -9.61 3.70 15.91
CA GLU A 509 -8.91 4.86 15.35
C GLU A 509 -9.55 5.36 14.05
N LEU A 510 -9.98 4.45 13.16
CA LEU A 510 -10.66 4.80 11.92
C LEU A 510 -12.06 5.37 12.14
N ASP A 511 -12.81 4.85 13.12
CA ASP A 511 -14.12 5.37 13.49
C ASP A 511 -14.00 6.81 14.03
N GLU A 512 -12.96 7.10 14.81
CA GLU A 512 -12.67 8.45 15.31
C GLU A 512 -12.33 9.42 14.16
N CYS A 513 -11.48 9.00 13.21
CA CYS A 513 -11.21 9.76 11.99
C CYS A 513 -12.48 10.01 11.15
N LEU A 514 -13.35 9.00 11.01
CA LEU A 514 -14.61 9.16 10.26
C LEU A 514 -15.53 10.20 10.91
N MET A 515 -15.63 10.20 12.24
CA MET A 515 -16.39 11.23 12.95
C MET A 515 -15.84 12.64 12.70
N GLU A 516 -14.52 12.82 12.70
CA GLU A 516 -13.89 14.11 12.38
C GLU A 516 -14.16 14.56 10.93
N TYR A 517 -14.14 13.62 9.97
CA TYR A 517 -14.47 13.89 8.57
C TYR A 517 -15.94 14.26 8.39
N ASP A 518 -16.87 13.57 9.07
CA ASP A 518 -18.29 13.87 9.01
C ASP A 518 -18.60 15.25 9.59
N GLU A 519 -18.00 15.62 10.73
CA GLU A 519 -18.13 16.98 11.28
C GLU A 519 -17.58 18.06 10.33
N SER A 520 -16.47 17.77 9.65
CA SER A 520 -15.87 18.68 8.68
C SER A 520 -16.74 18.83 7.43
N ALA A 521 -17.34 17.74 6.96
CA ALA A 521 -18.27 17.74 5.84
C ALA A 521 -19.55 18.53 6.16
N GLU A 522 -20.10 18.39 7.38
CA GLU A 522 -21.24 19.20 7.81
C GLU A 522 -20.92 20.70 7.84
N LYS A 523 -19.74 21.10 8.35
CA LYS A 523 -19.31 22.50 8.36
C LYS A 523 -19.20 23.05 6.93
N LEU A 524 -18.54 22.31 6.04
CA LEU A 524 -18.36 22.74 4.65
C LEU A 524 -19.69 22.83 3.88
N ASN A 525 -20.64 21.93 4.16
CA ASN A 525 -21.98 22.01 3.59
C ASN A 525 -22.76 23.24 4.07
N ARG A 526 -22.64 23.63 5.34
CA ARG A 526 -23.25 24.88 5.84
C ARG A 526 -22.63 26.11 5.17
N GLU A 527 -21.30 26.14 5.03
CA GLU A 527 -20.62 27.22 4.30
C GLU A 527 -21.06 27.30 2.84
N LEU A 528 -21.26 26.15 2.18
CA LEU A 528 -21.77 26.09 0.81
C LEU A 528 -23.20 26.65 0.71
N GLU A 529 -24.08 26.29 1.65
CA GLU A 529 -25.45 26.80 1.70
C GLU A 529 -25.47 28.33 1.90
N ASP A 530 -24.67 28.85 2.83
CA ASP A 530 -24.54 30.30 3.08
C ASP A 530 -24.06 31.06 1.83
N VAL A 531 -23.05 30.52 1.13
CA VAL A 531 -22.53 31.13 -0.11
C VAL A 531 -23.57 31.08 -1.24
N GLN A 532 -24.34 30.00 -1.35
CA GLN A 532 -25.42 29.88 -2.33
C GLN A 532 -26.57 30.86 -2.08
N GLU A 533 -26.90 31.13 -0.80
CA GLU A 533 -27.90 32.15 -0.45
C GLU A 533 -27.40 33.55 -0.80
N GLN A 534 -26.15 33.87 -0.47
CA GLN A 534 -25.51 35.14 -0.87
C GLN A 534 -25.47 35.33 -2.40
N GLN A 535 -25.21 34.26 -3.15
CA GLN A 535 -25.22 34.29 -4.61
C GLN A 535 -26.61 34.64 -5.15
N LYS A 536 -27.67 34.01 -4.62
CA LYS A 536 -29.07 34.29 -5.03
C LYS A 536 -29.46 35.74 -4.73
N ASP A 537 -29.06 36.28 -3.59
CA ASP A 537 -29.31 37.67 -3.23
C ASP A 537 -28.62 38.65 -4.19
N LEU A 538 -27.36 38.37 -4.54
CA LEU A 538 -26.61 39.17 -5.52
C LEU A 538 -27.23 39.09 -6.93
N GLU A 539 -27.68 37.91 -7.35
CA GLU A 539 -28.38 37.73 -8.63
C GLU A 539 -29.71 38.52 -8.67
N ALA A 540 -30.46 38.52 -7.57
CA ALA A 540 -31.68 39.32 -7.45
C ALA A 540 -31.40 40.83 -7.52
N GLN A 541 -30.35 41.31 -6.85
CA GLN A 541 -29.91 42.70 -6.92
C GLN A 541 -29.48 43.09 -8.34
N LEU A 542 -28.72 42.23 -9.03
CA LEU A 542 -28.33 42.45 -10.43
C LEU A 542 -29.54 42.55 -11.36
N ALA A 543 -30.54 41.67 -11.19
CA ALA A 543 -31.78 41.72 -11.97
C ALA A 543 -32.54 43.03 -11.76
N ASP A 544 -32.61 43.54 -10.53
CA ASP A 544 -33.27 44.80 -10.24
C ASP A 544 -32.49 46.02 -10.77
N PHE A 545 -31.16 46.03 -10.68
CA PHE A 545 -30.34 47.05 -11.33
C PHE A 545 -30.49 47.05 -12.85
N SER A 546 -30.58 45.87 -13.48
CA SER A 546 -30.85 45.76 -14.92
C SER A 546 -32.19 46.37 -15.30
N LYS A 547 -33.27 46.10 -14.54
CA LYS A 547 -34.58 46.71 -14.80
C LYS A 547 -34.54 48.24 -14.65
N GLN A 548 -33.82 48.75 -13.65
CA GLN A 548 -33.66 50.19 -13.47
C GLN A 548 -32.91 50.83 -14.64
N ALA A 549 -31.85 50.17 -15.14
CA ALA A 549 -31.11 50.61 -16.30
C ALA A 549 -32.00 50.68 -17.56
N ASP A 550 -32.85 49.68 -17.79
CA ASP A 550 -33.80 49.68 -18.92
C ASP A 550 -34.81 50.83 -18.84
N ILE A 551 -35.33 51.13 -17.65
CA ILE A 551 -36.25 52.27 -17.43
C ILE A 551 -35.54 53.59 -17.73
N ILE A 552 -34.28 53.74 -17.34
CA ILE A 552 -33.50 54.95 -17.63
C ILE A 552 -33.24 55.07 -19.14
N PHE A 553 -32.85 53.97 -19.79
CA PHE A 553 -32.56 53.94 -21.22
C PHE A 553 -33.79 54.29 -22.07
N THR A 554 -34.97 53.74 -21.73
CA THR A 554 -36.23 54.08 -22.40
C THR A 554 -36.63 55.54 -22.19
N LYS A 555 -36.47 56.09 -20.98
CA LYS A 555 -36.68 57.53 -20.72
C LYS A 555 -35.71 58.40 -21.53
N GLN A 556 -34.43 58.03 -21.60
CA GLN A 556 -33.44 58.75 -22.39
C GLN A 556 -33.81 58.76 -23.87
N SER A 557 -34.17 57.61 -24.43
CA SER A 557 -34.58 57.47 -25.84
C SER A 557 -35.82 58.33 -26.16
N THR A 558 -36.85 58.31 -25.31
CA THR A 558 -38.05 59.14 -25.51
C THR A 558 -37.76 60.64 -25.42
N LEU A 559 -36.90 61.08 -24.49
CA LEU A 559 -36.47 62.48 -24.40
C LEU A 559 -35.66 62.91 -25.61
N GLN A 560 -34.80 62.03 -26.12
CA GLN A 560 -34.01 62.29 -27.32
C GLN A 560 -34.90 62.44 -28.57
N SER A 561 -35.89 61.57 -28.75
CA SER A 561 -36.87 61.70 -29.82
C SER A 561 -37.67 63.01 -29.73
N LYS A 562 -38.15 63.39 -28.53
CA LYS A 562 -38.84 64.69 -28.33
C LYS A 562 -37.94 65.90 -28.63
N ARG A 563 -36.65 65.80 -28.30
CA ARG A 563 -35.67 66.83 -28.63
C ARG A 563 -35.51 66.95 -30.15
N GLU A 564 -35.37 65.83 -30.86
CA GLU A 564 -35.23 65.81 -32.32
C GLU A 564 -36.47 66.38 -33.02
N GLU A 565 -37.69 66.04 -32.56
CA GLU A 565 -38.93 66.63 -33.06
C GLU A 565 -38.99 68.14 -32.83
N SER A 566 -38.60 68.60 -31.64
CA SER A 566 -38.59 70.03 -31.30
C SER A 566 -37.60 70.80 -32.18
N VAL A 567 -36.40 70.23 -32.41
CA VAL A 567 -35.40 70.81 -33.32
C VAL A 567 -35.94 70.84 -34.75
N LYS A 568 -36.66 69.80 -35.20
CA LYS A 568 -37.28 69.77 -36.53
C LYS A 568 -38.33 70.88 -36.68
N LYS A 569 -39.24 71.06 -35.71
CA LYS A 569 -40.22 72.16 -35.69
C LYS A 569 -39.54 73.53 -35.72
N ILE A 570 -38.44 73.72 -34.98
CA ILE A 570 -37.66 74.97 -35.01
C ILE A 570 -37.12 75.24 -36.43
N ARG A 571 -36.64 74.22 -37.14
CA ARG A 571 -36.16 74.38 -38.53
C ARG A 571 -37.29 74.70 -39.52
N GLU A 572 -38.47 74.10 -39.34
CA GLU A 572 -39.65 74.32 -40.20
C GLU A 572 -40.22 75.74 -40.11
N LEU A 573 -40.05 76.43 -38.96
CA LEU A 573 -40.49 77.81 -38.75
C LEU A 573 -39.71 78.85 -39.59
N GLY A 574 -38.66 78.43 -40.30
CA GLY A 574 -37.89 79.28 -41.22
C GLY A 574 -36.78 80.09 -40.55
N SER A 575 -36.05 80.88 -41.35
CA SER A 575 -34.97 81.73 -40.86
C SER A 575 -35.53 82.95 -40.15
N LEU A 576 -35.27 83.05 -38.84
CA LEU A 576 -35.55 84.23 -38.05
C LEU A 576 -34.72 85.44 -38.55
N PRO A 577 -35.28 86.67 -38.58
CA PRO A 577 -34.53 87.89 -38.85
C PRO A 577 -33.35 88.04 -37.88
N THR A 578 -32.21 88.56 -38.34
CA THR A 578 -30.99 88.77 -37.52
C THR A 578 -31.25 89.67 -36.30
N ASP A 579 -32.21 90.59 -36.39
CA ASP A 579 -32.67 91.46 -35.31
C ASP A 579 -33.40 90.72 -34.16
N ALA A 580 -33.93 89.53 -34.41
CA ALA A 580 -34.63 88.74 -33.38
C ALA A 580 -33.65 88.13 -32.37
N PHE A 581 -32.44 87.76 -32.82
CA PHE A 581 -31.40 87.21 -31.97
C PHE A 581 -30.77 88.26 -31.05
N SER A 582 -30.62 89.51 -31.47
CA SER A 582 -30.04 90.55 -30.61
C SER A 582 -31.00 91.03 -29.50
N LYS A 583 -32.31 91.07 -29.78
CA LYS A 583 -33.32 91.65 -28.86
C LYS A 583 -33.79 90.69 -27.76
N TYR A 584 -33.80 89.38 -28.00
CA TYR A 584 -34.50 88.42 -27.12
C TYR A 584 -33.60 87.36 -26.45
N GLN A 585 -32.29 87.36 -26.71
CA GLN A 585 -31.38 86.29 -26.27
C GLN A 585 -31.05 86.26 -24.77
N GLY A 586 -31.37 87.32 -24.02
CA GLY A 586 -31.17 87.41 -22.56
C GLY A 586 -32.41 87.12 -21.70
N LEU A 587 -33.56 86.79 -22.29
CA LEU A 587 -34.81 86.59 -21.55
C LEU A 587 -34.99 85.13 -21.11
N SER A 588 -35.51 84.92 -19.91
CA SER A 588 -35.89 83.59 -19.44
C SER A 588 -37.09 83.04 -20.24
N THR A 589 -37.24 81.71 -20.30
CA THR A 589 -38.38 81.04 -20.95
C THR A 589 -39.73 81.58 -20.46
N LYS A 590 -39.90 81.81 -19.16
CA LYS A 590 -41.14 82.40 -18.60
C LYS A 590 -41.41 83.81 -19.10
N GLN A 591 -40.38 84.62 -19.32
CA GLN A 591 -40.53 85.98 -19.87
C GLN A 591 -40.83 85.96 -21.37
N LEU A 592 -40.22 85.03 -22.11
CA LEU A 592 -40.52 84.80 -23.53
C LEU A 592 -41.97 84.36 -23.73
N ASP A 593 -42.49 83.46 -22.89
CA ASP A 593 -43.90 83.03 -22.96
C ASP A 593 -44.87 84.19 -22.73
N LYS A 594 -44.58 85.06 -21.75
CA LYS A 594 -45.40 86.26 -21.50
C LYS A 594 -45.38 87.21 -22.69
N LYS A 595 -44.21 87.41 -23.31
CA LYS A 595 -44.06 88.23 -24.52
C LYS A 595 -44.77 87.62 -25.72
N LEU A 596 -44.70 86.31 -25.89
CA LEU A 596 -45.45 85.59 -26.93
C LEU A 596 -46.96 85.80 -26.75
N ALA A 597 -47.46 85.68 -25.52
CA ALA A 597 -48.87 85.91 -25.22
C ALA A 597 -49.30 87.37 -25.50
N GLU A 598 -48.47 88.35 -25.14
CA GLU A 598 -48.68 89.77 -25.49
C GLU A 598 -48.74 89.95 -27.02
N CYS A 599 -47.78 89.39 -27.77
CA CYS A 599 -47.76 89.45 -29.23
C CYS A 599 -48.97 88.77 -29.87
N MET A 600 -49.39 87.60 -29.38
CA MET A 600 -50.59 86.91 -29.85
C MET A 600 -51.85 87.73 -29.56
N HIS A 601 -51.90 88.43 -28.43
CA HIS A 601 -53.03 89.31 -28.12
C HIS A 601 -53.08 90.54 -29.04
N GLU A 602 -51.93 91.16 -29.32
CA GLU A 602 -51.85 92.25 -30.30
C GLU A 602 -52.19 91.77 -31.72
N LEU A 603 -51.72 90.60 -32.15
CA LEU A 603 -52.07 90.02 -33.46
C LEU A 603 -53.58 89.80 -33.62
N LYS A 604 -54.29 89.36 -32.56
CA LYS A 604 -55.75 89.24 -32.58
C LYS A 604 -56.46 90.58 -32.83
N LYS A 605 -55.93 91.71 -32.36
CA LYS A 605 -56.52 93.04 -32.63
C LYS A 605 -56.48 93.40 -34.12
N TYR A 606 -55.49 92.89 -34.84
CA TYR A 606 -55.28 93.17 -36.26
C TYR A 606 -55.81 92.06 -37.18
N GLU A 607 -56.64 91.14 -36.66
CA GLU A 607 -57.17 90.00 -37.42
C GLU A 607 -58.00 90.43 -38.64
N ASN A 608 -58.73 91.54 -38.53
CA ASN A 608 -59.63 92.05 -39.57
C ASN A 608 -59.09 93.26 -40.36
N VAL A 609 -57.76 93.43 -40.44
CA VAL A 609 -57.19 94.52 -41.25
C VAL A 609 -57.26 94.16 -42.74
N ASN A 610 -57.93 95.03 -43.51
CA ASN A 610 -58.04 94.87 -44.96
C ASN A 610 -56.66 95.08 -45.62
N LYS A 611 -56.00 93.97 -45.97
CA LYS A 611 -54.68 93.98 -46.60
C LYS A 611 -54.65 94.65 -47.99
N LYS A 612 -55.80 94.77 -48.66
CA LYS A 612 -55.95 95.43 -49.97
C LYS A 612 -56.33 96.91 -49.86
N ALA A 613 -56.42 97.47 -48.65
CA ALA A 613 -56.82 98.87 -48.45
C ALA A 613 -55.91 99.85 -49.19
N LEU A 614 -54.61 99.58 -49.26
CA LEU A 614 -53.66 100.41 -50.00
C LEU A 614 -53.97 100.40 -51.50
N ASP A 615 -54.14 99.21 -52.08
CA ASP A 615 -54.45 99.06 -53.51
C ASP A 615 -55.81 99.71 -53.86
N GLN A 616 -56.81 99.53 -52.99
CA GLN A 616 -58.13 100.15 -53.12
C GLN A 616 -58.07 101.68 -53.02
N PHE A 617 -57.25 102.22 -52.12
CA PHE A 617 -57.05 103.66 -51.98
C PHE A 617 -56.41 104.26 -53.23
N VAL A 618 -55.38 103.62 -53.78
CA VAL A 618 -54.70 104.07 -55.00
C VAL A 618 -55.67 104.07 -56.19
N GLN A 619 -56.48 103.01 -56.35
CA GLN A 619 -57.52 102.97 -57.39
C GLN A 619 -58.58 104.07 -57.20
N ALA A 620 -59.10 104.26 -55.99
CA ALA A 620 -60.13 105.26 -55.70
C ALA A 620 -59.62 106.70 -55.88
N ALA A 621 -58.35 106.97 -55.53
CA ALA A 621 -57.71 108.26 -55.72
C ALA A 621 -57.60 108.62 -57.21
N SER A 622 -57.20 107.67 -58.05
CA SER A 622 -57.16 107.84 -59.51
C SER A 622 -58.55 108.16 -60.09
N GLN A 623 -59.59 107.42 -59.69
CA GLN A 623 -60.95 107.66 -60.18
C GLN A 623 -61.50 109.05 -59.80
N LYS A 624 -61.17 109.53 -58.59
CA LYS A 624 -61.55 110.88 -58.14
C LYS A 624 -60.93 111.95 -59.03
N GLU A 625 -59.66 111.80 -59.40
CA GLU A 625 -58.95 112.77 -60.23
C GLU A 625 -59.58 112.89 -61.64
N ASP A 626 -59.94 111.76 -62.25
CA ASP A 626 -60.62 111.73 -63.56
C ASP A 626 -62.02 112.37 -63.52
N LEU A 627 -62.80 112.10 -62.46
CA LEU A 627 -64.12 112.73 -62.27
C LEU A 627 -64.02 114.24 -62.06
N THR A 628 -62.97 114.71 -61.40
CA THR A 628 -62.76 116.15 -61.16
C THR A 628 -62.47 116.88 -62.47
N LYS A 629 -61.67 116.30 -63.37
CA LYS A 629 -61.41 116.85 -64.72
C LYS A 629 -62.70 116.97 -65.55
N ARG A 630 -63.56 115.94 -65.53
CA ARG A 630 -64.86 115.97 -66.23
C ARG A 630 -65.79 117.08 -65.75
N MET A 631 -65.79 117.37 -64.45
CA MET A 631 -66.58 118.46 -63.88
C MET A 631 -66.08 119.83 -64.35
N GLU A 632 -64.77 120.05 -64.44
CA GLU A 632 -64.20 121.29 -64.95
C GLU A 632 -64.53 121.52 -66.44
N GLU A 633 -64.54 120.46 -67.26
CA GLU A 633 -64.99 120.54 -68.65
C GLU A 633 -66.46 120.95 -68.76
N GLN A 634 -67.35 120.33 -67.97
CA GLN A 634 -68.77 120.71 -67.96
C GLN A 634 -69.01 122.15 -67.50
N GLN A 635 -68.25 122.65 -66.53
CA GLN A 635 -68.34 124.06 -66.11
C GLN A 635 -67.91 125.03 -67.22
N LYS A 636 -66.88 124.68 -68.01
CA LYS A 636 -66.50 125.46 -69.20
C LYS A 636 -67.59 125.42 -70.27
N SER A 637 -68.21 124.25 -70.50
CA SER A 637 -69.33 124.13 -71.42
C SER A 637 -70.53 124.98 -70.96
N GLN A 638 -70.86 124.98 -69.68
CA GLN A 638 -71.94 125.81 -69.12
C GLN A 638 -71.68 127.30 -69.36
N LYS A 639 -70.48 127.81 -69.06
CA LYS A 639 -70.10 129.21 -69.35
C LYS A 639 -70.25 129.56 -70.82
N SER A 640 -69.81 128.68 -71.73
CA SER A 640 -69.95 128.93 -73.17
C SER A 640 -71.42 129.00 -73.64
N ILE A 641 -72.33 128.29 -72.98
CA ILE A 641 -73.78 128.34 -73.25
C ILE A 641 -74.38 129.64 -72.72
N GLU A 642 -73.99 130.08 -71.51
CA GLU A 642 -74.44 131.35 -70.93
C GLU A 642 -73.99 132.55 -71.77
N ASP A 643 -72.74 132.56 -72.25
CA ASP A 643 -72.21 133.60 -73.14
C ASP A 643 -72.98 133.65 -74.49
N LEU A 644 -73.34 132.49 -75.06
CA LEU A 644 -74.15 132.41 -76.28
C LEU A 644 -75.57 132.94 -76.06
N LEU A 645 -76.18 132.63 -74.92
CA LEU A 645 -77.51 133.12 -74.52
C LEU A 645 -77.52 134.64 -74.38
N GLN A 646 -76.48 135.20 -73.76
CA GLN A 646 -76.31 136.65 -73.62
C GLN A 646 -76.13 137.34 -74.99
N ALA A 647 -75.38 136.73 -75.91
CA ALA A 647 -75.22 137.20 -77.28
C ALA A 647 -76.52 137.14 -78.10
N LEU A 648 -77.35 136.12 -77.88
CA LEU A 648 -78.67 136.00 -78.51
C LEU A 648 -79.67 137.03 -77.95
N ASP A 649 -79.66 137.28 -76.63
CA ASP A 649 -80.55 138.26 -76.00
C ASP A 649 -80.20 139.70 -76.39
N THR A 650 -78.92 140.05 -76.52
CA THR A 650 -78.50 141.35 -77.07
C THR A 650 -78.95 141.52 -78.51
N ARG A 651 -78.81 140.49 -79.35
CA ARG A 651 -79.26 140.51 -80.76
C ARG A 651 -80.78 140.58 -80.89
N LYS A 652 -81.51 139.93 -79.97
CA LYS A 652 -82.98 140.04 -79.85
C LYS A 652 -83.39 141.46 -79.44
N TYR A 653 -82.69 142.06 -78.48
CA TYR A 653 -82.95 143.43 -78.03
C TYR A 653 -82.67 144.47 -79.13
N GLU A 654 -81.59 144.29 -79.90
CA GLU A 654 -81.28 145.11 -81.09
C GLU A 654 -82.38 144.99 -82.15
N ALA A 655 -82.84 143.77 -82.47
CA ALA A 655 -83.93 143.56 -83.43
C ALA A 655 -85.27 144.16 -82.98
N ILE A 656 -85.58 144.11 -81.67
CA ILE A 656 -86.79 144.72 -81.08
C ILE A 656 -86.71 146.25 -81.07
N GLN A 657 -85.55 146.84 -80.77
CA GLN A 657 -85.33 148.30 -80.85
C GLN A 657 -85.44 148.83 -82.28
N LEU A 658 -84.99 148.05 -83.28
CA LEU A 658 -85.02 148.44 -84.69
C LEU A 658 -86.44 148.40 -85.28
N THR A 659 -87.31 147.52 -84.76
CA THR A 659 -88.72 147.41 -85.19
C THR A 659 -89.64 148.43 -84.52
N PHE A 660 -89.27 149.01 -83.37
CA PHE A 660 -90.08 150.02 -82.67
C PHE A 660 -89.79 151.48 -83.10
N LYS A 661 -88.82 151.69 -84.01
CA LYS A 661 -88.47 153.01 -84.59
C LYS A 661 -89.02 153.26 -86.00
N GLN A 662 -89.74 152.28 -86.58
CA GLN A 662 -90.67 152.48 -87.70
C GLN A 662 -92.09 152.60 -87.15
#